data_AF-A0A5D0SIL4-F1
#
_entry.id   AF-A0A5D0SIL4-F1
#
_cell.length_a   1.000
_cell.length_b   1.000
_cell.length_c   1.000
_cell.angle_alpha   90.00
_cell.angle_beta   90.00
_cell.angle_gamma   90.00
#
_symmetry.space_group_name_H-M   'P 1'
#
loop_
_entity.id
_entity.type
_entity.pdbx_description
1 polymer ?
#
loop_
_entity_poly.entity_id
_entity_poly.type
_entity_poly.pdbx_seq_one_letter_code
_entity_poly.pdbx_strand_id
1 'polypeptide(L)'
;MGSEPMESFHNFCLSLHNTPLPGKGTEAFGIPLRTGESFFVPPMLLEKDDQPEPLVTLVSARGAAGKSTTAFELAARIDAPLWRLDLDKAVGATSLEYALGRYLGTHDVRAELDGRQRPIVVIDSLDEARARVSGVSWTEFIGSLGDLAERGLRYVLFGRERTLEDIWVTLGDLDLPVAWWEISHFAALQCADYVDGVVKRRDPQTDCAAAEYGAARDALIASLRGAAEGAYADAFVGYAPVLDAVAAMLIRRPNFLQIRRRFEDAGPQAEGRIALLRDILDNLLKREQLKIKPLAEELGADATRTYTPREQIRWLCHFLDGAEPPDLSYLPSASTRQEYVKRISTFGAEHPFRAEHNWASPVFEAYVASVEFDGSVFSPERIVEIGHASGLLLDFVGARSDQLISESQFAALHASIMASEWAESMTSISVDEVSEDVYEVTFAIKRGPERPHVTRFDLMPEATGVLQILGPLAELSVRSRGTVAVPGKPQGTVLGPDLFVHAAAVRFEGPALEFARRSEAETRGGDNDASVVIEVYESLQLPPTSTQLPPASDLELRVPAQLKLGHPWYEYRAESEPVDEASPDQKVIRFLNKLMNLTRNHGHSGERGVFIKKFEGRQPFTPTDFTVALTALVDANVVRIENDMVFLKMEWEPYRYNGKALQGQRQLTDVLDAWGPVIQSIEQRVSGR
;
A
#
# COMPACT_ATOMS: atom_id res chain seq x y z
N MET A 1 16.74 3.59 5.12
CA MET A 1 16.48 3.71 6.58
C MET A 1 17.45 2.78 7.27
N GLY A 2 18.26 3.29 8.22
CA GLY A 2 19.06 2.41 9.07
C GLY A 2 18.11 1.56 9.91
N SER A 3 18.38 0.27 10.04
CA SER A 3 17.58 -0.61 10.90
C SER A 3 17.70 -0.13 12.34
N GLU A 4 16.62 0.43 12.90
CA GLU A 4 16.51 0.66 14.33
C GLU A 4 16.79 -0.66 15.07
N PRO A 5 17.60 -0.66 16.14
CA PRO A 5 17.91 -1.89 16.85
C PRO A 5 16.65 -2.50 17.46
N MET A 6 16.47 -3.81 17.23
CA MET A 6 15.35 -4.58 17.76
C MET A 6 15.83 -5.42 18.94
N GLU A 7 15.08 -5.38 20.03
CA GLU A 7 15.31 -6.22 21.21
C GLU A 7 14.19 -7.24 21.41
N SER A 8 14.55 -8.45 21.86
CA SER A 8 13.56 -9.45 22.26
C SER A 8 12.96 -9.07 23.61
N PHE A 9 11.66 -9.31 23.81
CA PHE A 9 11.00 -9.08 25.10
C PHE A 9 11.68 -9.80 26.28
N HIS A 10 12.30 -10.96 26.04
CA HIS A 10 13.05 -11.65 27.09
C HIS A 10 14.28 -10.87 27.55
N ASN A 11 15.08 -10.35 26.61
CA ASN A 11 16.26 -9.56 26.94
C ASN A 11 15.85 -8.23 27.60
N PHE A 12 14.78 -7.61 27.12
CA PHE A 12 14.19 -6.43 27.75
C PHE A 12 13.81 -6.68 29.21
N CYS A 13 13.12 -7.79 29.53
CA CYS A 13 12.85 -8.18 30.93
C CYS A 13 14.13 -8.32 31.76
N LEU A 14 15.19 -8.89 31.20
CA LEU A 14 16.47 -9.09 31.89
C LEU A 14 17.23 -7.78 32.12
N SER A 15 17.09 -6.81 31.21
CA SER A 15 17.72 -5.49 31.31
C SER A 15 17.15 -4.66 32.47
N LEU A 16 15.88 -4.87 32.82
CA LEU A 16 15.14 -4.13 33.84
C LEU A 16 15.49 -4.60 35.28
N HIS A 17 16.76 -4.79 35.61
CA HIS A 17 17.26 -5.26 36.91
C HIS A 17 16.40 -4.79 38.10
N ASN A 18 15.51 -5.69 38.58
CA ASN A 18 14.50 -5.38 39.59
C ASN A 18 14.81 -6.07 40.92
N THR A 19 14.49 -5.39 42.03
CA THR A 19 14.30 -6.04 43.32
C THR A 19 12.80 -6.12 43.61
N PRO A 20 12.26 -7.31 43.92
CA PRO A 20 10.84 -7.48 44.22
C PRO A 20 10.33 -6.46 45.23
N LEU A 21 9.17 -5.88 44.92
CA LEU A 21 8.48 -4.94 45.80
C LEU A 21 7.22 -5.62 46.34
N PRO A 22 7.31 -6.55 47.32
CA PRO A 22 6.14 -7.26 47.81
C PRO A 22 5.21 -6.32 48.58
N GLY A 23 3.91 -6.54 48.42
CA GLY A 23 2.86 -5.76 49.07
C GLY A 23 1.50 -6.45 49.00
N LYS A 24 0.48 -5.80 49.56
CA LYS A 24 -0.92 -6.25 49.53
C LYS A 24 -1.60 -5.64 48.32
N GLY A 25 -1.79 -6.46 47.29
CA GLY A 25 -2.48 -6.05 46.07
C GLY A 25 -3.88 -5.46 46.33
N THR A 26 -4.22 -4.47 45.54
CA THR A 26 -5.58 -3.95 45.35
C THR A 26 -6.10 -4.38 43.97
N GLU A 27 -7.33 -4.02 43.61
CA GLU A 27 -7.89 -4.30 42.30
C GLU A 27 -7.10 -3.63 41.15
N ALA A 28 -6.62 -2.40 41.37
CA ALA A 28 -5.90 -1.62 40.37
C ALA A 28 -4.37 -1.66 40.52
N PHE A 29 -3.84 -2.17 41.64
CA PHE A 29 -2.40 -2.12 41.94
C PHE A 29 -1.94 -3.42 42.59
N GLY A 30 -1.12 -4.20 41.90
CA GLY A 30 -0.58 -5.45 42.47
C GLY A 30 0.33 -6.22 41.52
N ILE A 31 1.01 -7.25 42.04
CA ILE A 31 1.84 -8.14 41.21
C ILE A 31 0.90 -9.10 40.48
N PRO A 32 0.86 -9.09 39.14
CA PRO A 32 -0.04 -9.97 38.40
C PRO A 32 0.40 -11.44 38.52
N LEU A 33 -0.57 -12.34 38.69
CA LEU A 33 -0.32 -13.77 38.76
C LEU A 33 -0.46 -14.40 37.37
N ARG A 34 0.62 -15.04 36.87
CA ARG A 34 0.52 -15.90 35.69
C ARG A 34 -0.16 -17.20 36.09
N THR A 35 -1.37 -17.42 35.57
CA THR A 35 -1.93 -18.77 35.53
C THR A 35 -1.21 -19.56 34.43
N GLY A 36 -0.97 -20.86 34.64
CA GLY A 36 -0.25 -21.72 33.69
C GLY A 36 -0.89 -21.83 32.29
N GLU A 37 -2.09 -21.27 32.11
CA GLU A 37 -2.86 -21.24 30.86
C GLU A 37 -2.85 -19.86 30.16
N SER A 38 -2.08 -18.89 30.66
CA SER A 38 -2.02 -17.53 30.08
C SER A 38 -1.32 -17.53 28.71
N PHE A 39 -2.11 -17.43 27.64
CA PHE A 39 -1.62 -17.25 26.28
C PHE A 39 -0.97 -15.87 26.11
N PHE A 40 0.32 -15.87 25.78
CA PHE A 40 1.07 -14.66 25.42
C PHE A 40 2.17 -15.00 24.41
N VAL A 41 2.23 -14.22 23.33
CA VAL A 41 3.34 -14.24 22.39
C VAL A 41 4.22 -13.03 22.69
N PRO A 42 5.48 -13.22 23.08
CA PRO A 42 6.39 -12.10 23.36
C PRO A 42 6.54 -11.23 22.10
N PRO A 43 6.31 -9.91 22.19
CA PRO A 43 6.54 -9.01 21.06
C PRO A 43 8.04 -8.77 20.83
N MET A 44 8.36 -8.17 19.70
CA MET A 44 9.64 -7.50 19.50
C MET A 44 9.53 -6.04 19.93
N LEU A 45 10.59 -5.49 20.49
CA LEU A 45 10.66 -4.09 20.90
C LEU A 45 11.64 -3.35 19.99
N LEU A 46 11.21 -2.20 19.48
CA LEU A 46 12.03 -1.25 18.72
C LEU A 46 12.56 -0.20 19.69
N GLU A 47 13.86 0.03 19.63
CA GLU A 47 14.52 1.08 20.42
C GLU A 47 14.29 2.45 19.77
N LYS A 48 13.73 3.41 20.51
CA LYS A 48 13.54 4.81 20.08
C LYS A 48 14.59 5.74 20.67
N ASP A 49 14.89 5.55 21.94
CA ASP A 49 15.91 6.27 22.69
C ASP A 49 16.50 5.31 23.73
N ASP A 50 17.78 5.00 23.61
CA ASP A 50 18.50 4.19 24.59
C ASP A 50 19.26 5.09 25.55
N GLN A 51 18.93 4.94 26.84
CA GLN A 51 19.64 5.58 27.92
C GLN A 51 20.19 4.49 28.85
N PRO A 52 21.50 4.52 29.17
CA PRO A 52 22.08 3.56 30.09
C PRO A 52 21.52 3.76 31.51
N GLU A 53 21.11 2.65 32.14
CA GLU A 53 20.52 2.63 33.49
C GLU A 53 19.36 3.64 33.70
N PRO A 54 18.28 3.56 32.91
CA PRO A 54 17.20 4.53 32.98
C PRO A 54 16.46 4.44 34.32
N LEU A 55 15.99 5.60 34.82
CA LEU A 55 15.06 5.66 35.96
C LEU A 55 13.62 5.45 35.48
N VAL A 56 13.33 5.89 34.25
CA VAL A 56 12.02 5.74 33.63
C VAL A 56 12.20 5.06 32.28
N THR A 57 11.45 3.99 32.03
CA THR A 57 11.37 3.33 30.74
C THR A 57 9.97 3.55 30.16
N LEU A 58 9.88 4.19 29.01
CA LEU A 58 8.64 4.40 28.28
C LEU A 58 8.45 3.24 27.29
N VAL A 59 7.24 2.70 27.22
CA VAL A 59 6.87 1.65 26.27
C VAL A 59 5.61 2.07 25.52
N SER A 60 5.81 2.56 24.29
CA SER A 60 4.72 2.90 23.38
C SER A 60 4.26 1.68 22.59
N ALA A 61 3.05 1.76 22.03
CA ALA A 61 2.54 0.75 21.11
C ALA A 61 1.54 1.38 20.14
N ARG A 62 1.48 0.84 18.93
CA ARG A 62 0.41 1.16 17.96
C ARG A 62 -0.96 0.70 18.47
N GLY A 63 -2.03 1.26 17.90
CA GLY A 63 -3.41 0.90 18.26
C GLY A 63 -3.62 -0.62 18.26
N ALA A 64 -4.27 -1.15 19.29
CA ALA A 64 -4.59 -2.59 19.38
C ALA A 64 -3.40 -3.57 19.21
N ALA A 65 -2.14 -3.16 19.47
CA ALA A 65 -0.94 -3.99 19.34
C ALA A 65 -0.61 -4.86 20.59
N GLY A 66 -1.44 -4.85 21.64
CA GLY A 66 -1.23 -5.68 22.83
C GLY A 66 -0.46 -5.03 23.98
N LYS A 67 -0.50 -3.70 24.09
CA LYS A 67 0.16 -2.89 25.13
C LYS A 67 -0.11 -3.38 26.56
N SER A 68 -1.37 -3.45 26.97
CA SER A 68 -1.75 -3.89 28.32
C SER A 68 -1.42 -5.35 28.60
N THR A 69 -1.46 -6.22 27.58
CA THR A 69 -1.03 -7.60 27.72
C THR A 69 0.48 -7.68 27.96
N THR A 70 1.26 -6.84 27.29
CA THR A 70 2.72 -6.74 27.47
C THR A 70 3.07 -6.17 28.84
N ALA A 71 2.36 -5.13 29.31
CA ALA A 71 2.53 -4.57 30.65
C ALA A 71 2.26 -5.61 31.75
N PHE A 72 1.17 -6.38 31.61
CA PHE A 72 0.83 -7.48 32.52
C PHE A 72 1.92 -8.56 32.55
N GLU A 73 2.34 -9.05 31.39
CA GLU A 73 3.35 -10.12 31.30
C GLU A 73 4.73 -9.65 31.75
N LEU A 74 5.07 -8.39 31.50
CA LEU A 74 6.31 -7.80 32.00
C LEU A 74 6.32 -7.80 33.52
N ALA A 75 5.32 -7.15 34.13
CA ALA A 75 5.19 -7.03 35.58
C ALA A 75 5.22 -8.39 36.27
N ALA A 76 4.51 -9.37 35.73
CA ALA A 76 4.48 -10.72 36.29
C ALA A 76 5.81 -11.47 36.16
N ARG A 77 6.60 -11.24 35.10
CA ARG A 77 7.90 -11.90 34.89
C ARG A 77 9.02 -11.30 35.72
N ILE A 78 8.99 -9.98 35.92
CA ILE A 78 10.00 -9.27 36.72
C ILE A 78 9.61 -9.17 38.20
N ASP A 79 8.46 -9.74 38.60
CA ASP A 79 7.92 -9.67 39.97
C ASP A 79 7.75 -8.22 40.47
N ALA A 80 7.26 -7.35 39.58
CA ALA A 80 6.96 -5.95 39.88
C ALA A 80 5.45 -5.71 40.01
N PRO A 81 5.01 -4.81 40.89
CA PRO A 81 3.63 -4.39 40.92
C PRO A 81 3.25 -3.64 39.63
N LEU A 82 2.08 -3.99 39.10
CA LEU A 82 1.41 -3.30 38.01
C LEU A 82 0.33 -2.38 38.57
N TRP A 83 0.39 -1.10 38.21
CA TRP A 83 -0.67 -0.12 38.44
C TRP A 83 -1.47 0.12 37.16
N ARG A 84 -2.74 -0.28 37.18
CA ARG A 84 -3.68 -0.16 36.08
C ARG A 84 -4.51 1.11 36.22
N LEU A 85 -4.12 2.16 35.52
CA LEU A 85 -4.80 3.44 35.63
C LEU A 85 -6.20 3.41 35.02
N ASP A 86 -6.50 2.50 34.08
CA ASP A 86 -7.86 2.33 33.56
C ASP A 86 -8.88 1.97 34.64
N LEU A 87 -8.45 1.26 35.68
CA LEU A 87 -9.26 0.86 36.84
C LEU A 87 -9.21 1.85 38.00
N ASP A 88 -8.17 2.68 38.09
CA ASP A 88 -7.98 3.65 39.17
C ASP A 88 -8.53 5.03 38.78
N LYS A 89 -9.44 5.57 39.60
CA LYS A 89 -10.21 6.79 39.26
C LYS A 89 -9.48 8.11 39.59
N ALA A 90 -8.33 8.08 40.26
CA ALA A 90 -7.67 9.29 40.74
C ALA A 90 -6.22 9.39 40.24
N VAL A 91 -5.92 10.39 39.41
CA VAL A 91 -4.55 10.70 38.93
C VAL A 91 -4.24 12.19 39.20
N GLY A 92 -3.17 12.45 39.93
CA GLY A 92 -2.72 13.78 40.37
C GLY A 92 -1.50 13.69 41.29
N ALA A 93 -1.08 14.82 41.87
CA ALA A 93 0.16 14.97 42.66
C ALA A 93 0.40 13.87 43.72
N THR A 94 -0.65 13.40 44.38
CA THR A 94 -0.56 12.47 45.52
C THR A 94 -1.01 11.05 45.19
N SER A 95 -1.47 10.80 43.97
CA SER A 95 -2.08 9.53 43.58
C SER A 95 -1.12 8.35 43.70
N LEU A 96 0.12 8.52 43.24
CA LEU A 96 1.12 7.45 43.28
C LEU A 96 1.51 7.11 44.72
N GLU A 97 1.84 8.11 45.54
CA GLU A 97 2.15 7.87 46.97
C GLU A 97 0.98 7.22 47.70
N TYR A 98 -0.24 7.63 47.41
CA TYR A 98 -1.42 7.02 48.01
C TYR A 98 -1.62 5.56 47.56
N ALA A 99 -1.52 5.28 46.25
CA ALA A 99 -1.67 3.94 45.71
C ALA A 99 -0.57 2.99 46.23
N LEU A 100 0.68 3.47 46.19
CA LEU A 100 1.84 2.72 46.67
C LEU A 100 1.80 2.53 48.19
N GLY A 101 1.37 3.54 48.95
CA GLY A 101 1.18 3.43 50.40
C GLY A 101 0.12 2.39 50.78
N ARG A 102 -1.00 2.34 50.04
CA ARG A 102 -2.00 1.28 50.21
C ARG A 102 -1.45 -0.10 49.89
N TYR A 103 -0.68 -0.22 48.81
CA TYR A 103 -0.06 -1.47 48.40
C TYR A 103 0.96 -1.98 49.43
N LEU A 104 1.85 -1.10 49.89
CA LEU A 104 2.87 -1.43 50.89
C LEU A 104 2.29 -1.54 52.32
N GLY A 105 1.11 -0.97 52.57
CA GLY A 105 0.51 -0.89 53.90
C GLY A 105 1.18 0.15 54.80
N THR A 106 1.73 1.22 54.22
CA THR A 106 2.40 2.32 54.92
C THR A 106 1.74 3.67 54.63
N HIS A 107 1.97 4.64 55.51
CA HIS A 107 1.66 6.06 55.26
C HIS A 107 2.91 6.87 54.89
N ASP A 108 4.11 6.29 55.08
CA ASP A 108 5.38 6.90 54.71
C ASP A 108 6.06 6.04 53.62
N VAL A 109 5.63 6.27 52.39
CA VAL A 109 6.15 5.57 51.20
C VAL A 109 7.62 5.90 50.97
N ARG A 110 8.01 7.15 51.21
CA ARG A 110 9.38 7.62 50.98
C ARG A 110 10.37 6.86 51.85
N ALA A 111 10.09 6.73 53.15
CA ALA A 111 10.94 5.97 54.07
C ALA A 111 11.04 4.47 53.70
N GLU A 112 9.97 3.86 53.18
CA GLU A 112 9.97 2.47 52.70
C GLU A 112 10.84 2.25 51.46
N LEU A 113 11.01 3.29 50.62
CA LEU A 113 11.81 3.22 49.41
C LEU A 113 13.30 3.43 49.69
N ASP A 114 13.67 4.32 50.62
CA ASP A 114 15.07 4.66 50.96
C ASP A 114 15.91 3.42 51.37
N GLY A 115 15.27 2.34 51.82
CA GLY A 115 15.92 1.07 52.19
C GLY A 115 15.99 -0.01 51.10
N ARG A 116 15.48 0.25 49.89
CA ARG A 116 15.35 -0.75 48.82
C ARG A 116 16.29 -0.44 47.65
N GLN A 117 16.91 -1.48 47.11
CA GLN A 117 17.76 -1.33 45.92
C GLN A 117 16.93 -1.48 44.66
N ARG A 118 16.78 -0.42 43.86
CA ARG A 118 16.16 -0.44 42.51
C ARG A 118 14.75 -1.07 42.47
N PRO A 119 13.78 -0.66 43.31
CA PRO A 119 12.40 -1.12 43.18
C PRO A 119 11.80 -0.62 41.84
N ILE A 120 11.05 -1.48 41.14
CA ILE A 120 10.35 -1.13 39.90
C ILE A 120 8.84 -1.17 40.10
N VAL A 121 8.12 -0.20 39.52
CA VAL A 121 6.66 -0.21 39.34
C VAL A 121 6.34 -0.14 37.85
N VAL A 122 5.45 -1.01 37.38
CA VAL A 122 4.90 -0.95 36.01
C VAL A 122 3.59 -0.17 36.07
N ILE A 123 3.42 0.81 35.20
CA ILE A 123 2.19 1.62 35.11
C ILE A 123 1.62 1.48 33.70
N ASP A 124 0.35 1.08 33.60
CA ASP A 124 -0.37 0.91 32.33
C ASP A 124 -1.56 1.87 32.22
N SER A 125 -2.03 2.07 30.98
CA SER A 125 -3.17 2.90 30.64
C SER A 125 -2.97 4.40 30.94
N LEU A 126 -1.76 4.92 30.70
CA LEU A 126 -1.45 6.35 30.88
C LEU A 126 -2.29 7.26 29.97
N ASP A 127 -2.60 6.81 28.76
CA ASP A 127 -3.47 7.52 27.82
C ASP A 127 -4.91 7.68 28.36
N GLU A 128 -5.43 6.65 29.04
CA GLU A 128 -6.75 6.71 29.71
C GLU A 128 -6.73 7.64 30.92
N ALA A 129 -5.64 7.64 31.69
CA ALA A 129 -5.45 8.59 32.78
C ALA A 129 -5.43 10.04 32.26
N ARG A 130 -4.59 10.31 31.26
CA ARG A 130 -4.44 11.64 30.65
C ARG A 130 -5.76 12.20 30.16
N ALA A 131 -6.60 11.36 29.54
CA ALA A 131 -7.90 11.75 29.00
C ALA A 131 -8.92 12.17 30.08
N ARG A 132 -8.75 11.74 31.33
CA ARG A 132 -9.69 11.98 32.43
C ARG A 132 -9.31 13.16 33.34
N VAL A 133 -8.11 13.70 33.22
CA VAL A 133 -7.58 14.72 34.13
C VAL A 133 -7.24 16.04 33.45
N SER A 134 -7.20 17.12 34.24
CA SER A 134 -6.76 18.44 33.76
C SER A 134 -5.27 18.44 33.43
N GLY A 135 -4.82 19.37 32.59
CA GLY A 135 -3.39 19.52 32.28
C GLY A 135 -2.53 19.82 33.52
N VAL A 136 -3.06 20.59 34.48
CA VAL A 136 -2.37 20.87 35.75
C VAL A 136 -2.20 19.59 36.55
N SER A 137 -3.28 18.84 36.75
CA SER A 137 -3.25 17.56 37.49
C SER A 137 -2.34 16.52 36.82
N TRP A 138 -2.29 16.51 35.49
CA TRP A 138 -1.38 15.67 34.72
C TRP A 138 0.09 16.04 34.94
N THR A 139 0.40 17.34 34.89
CA THR A 139 1.76 17.85 35.13
C THR A 139 2.22 17.54 36.56
N GLU A 140 1.34 17.74 37.54
CA GLU A 140 1.60 17.39 38.95
C GLU A 140 1.82 15.89 39.15
N PHE A 141 1.07 15.05 38.44
CA PHE A 141 1.27 13.61 38.45
C PHE A 141 2.64 13.22 37.90
N ILE A 142 3.08 13.80 36.77
CA ILE A 142 4.42 13.55 36.21
C ILE A 142 5.50 14.05 37.16
N GLY A 143 5.32 15.22 37.79
CA GLY A 143 6.22 15.71 38.82
C GLY A 143 6.37 14.72 39.98
N SER A 144 5.27 14.11 40.44
CA SER A 144 5.32 13.08 41.48
C SER A 144 6.10 11.81 41.06
N LEU A 145 6.11 11.46 39.76
CA LEU A 145 6.92 10.35 39.25
C LEU A 145 8.41 10.70 39.41
N GLY A 146 8.77 11.93 39.04
CA GLY A 146 10.14 12.46 39.18
C GLY A 146 10.62 12.49 40.63
N ASP A 147 9.82 13.04 41.55
CA ASP A 147 10.15 13.13 42.98
C ASP A 147 10.50 11.77 43.60
N LEU A 148 9.78 10.72 43.21
CA LEU A 148 10.03 9.36 43.67
C LEU A 148 11.12 8.65 42.84
N ALA A 149 11.32 9.05 41.57
CA ALA A 149 12.42 8.56 40.73
C ALA A 149 13.78 8.95 41.31
N GLU A 150 13.94 10.19 41.75
CA GLU A 150 15.16 10.68 42.41
C GLU A 150 15.51 9.90 43.68
N ARG A 151 14.50 9.30 44.33
CA ARG A 151 14.66 8.43 45.50
C ARG A 151 14.95 6.97 45.15
N GLY A 152 15.13 6.67 43.86
CA GLY A 152 15.53 5.36 43.37
C GLY A 152 14.38 4.44 42.95
N LEU A 153 13.12 4.91 42.97
CA LEU A 153 12.00 4.18 42.38
C LEU A 153 12.10 4.24 40.86
N ARG A 154 12.01 3.09 40.19
CA ARG A 154 12.07 3.02 38.74
C ARG A 154 10.71 2.68 38.16
N TYR A 155 10.47 3.13 36.94
CA TYR A 155 9.19 2.96 36.29
C TYR A 155 9.30 2.31 34.93
N VAL A 156 8.32 1.48 34.60
CA VAL A 156 8.01 1.14 33.22
C VAL A 156 6.61 1.65 32.90
N LEU A 157 6.54 2.63 32.00
CA LEU A 157 5.35 3.42 31.70
C LEU A 157 4.79 3.03 30.33
N PHE A 158 3.58 2.47 30.32
CA PHE A 158 2.87 2.08 29.10
C PHE A 158 1.80 3.12 28.74
N GLY A 159 1.86 3.63 27.52
CA GLY A 159 0.93 4.63 27.00
C GLY A 159 0.96 4.70 25.48
N ARG A 160 0.15 5.58 24.89
CA ARG A 160 0.32 5.96 23.47
C ARG A 160 1.52 6.87 23.34
N GLU A 161 2.18 6.83 22.18
CA GLU A 161 3.39 7.60 21.88
C GLU A 161 3.20 9.09 22.22
N ARG A 162 2.18 9.78 21.71
CA ARG A 162 1.87 11.17 22.15
C ARG A 162 1.76 11.40 23.67
N THR A 163 1.16 10.48 24.43
CA THR A 163 1.06 10.64 25.90
C THR A 163 2.43 10.45 26.56
N LEU A 164 3.24 9.55 26.00
CA LEU A 164 4.59 9.29 26.46
C LEU A 164 5.55 10.39 26.02
N GLU A 165 5.35 11.04 24.89
CA GLU A 165 6.09 12.26 24.46
C GLU A 165 5.90 13.38 25.48
N ASP A 166 4.65 13.68 25.86
CA ASP A 166 4.34 14.69 26.88
C ASP A 166 5.09 14.38 28.20
N ILE A 167 5.15 13.10 28.59
CA ILE A 167 5.88 12.64 29.78
C ILE A 167 7.39 12.78 29.57
N TRP A 168 7.92 12.34 28.43
CA TRP A 168 9.33 12.37 28.08
C TRP A 168 9.89 13.78 28.13
N VAL A 169 9.19 14.75 27.52
CA VAL A 169 9.55 16.18 27.57
C VAL A 169 9.56 16.68 29.01
N THR A 170 8.51 16.39 29.78
CA THR A 170 8.40 16.87 31.17
C THR A 170 9.47 16.26 32.09
N LEU A 171 9.82 14.98 31.89
CA LEU A 171 10.89 14.32 32.66
C LEU A 171 12.28 14.76 32.21
N GLY A 172 12.44 15.11 30.93
CA GLY A 172 13.68 15.71 30.41
C GLY A 172 13.96 17.09 31.04
N ASP A 173 12.92 17.90 31.27
CA ASP A 173 13.03 19.16 32.02
C ASP A 173 13.47 18.94 33.49
N LEU A 174 13.28 17.74 34.03
CA LEU A 174 13.72 17.31 35.37
C LEU A 174 15.08 16.59 35.36
N ASP A 175 15.77 16.52 34.21
CA ASP A 175 17.08 15.87 34.03
C ASP A 175 17.09 14.38 34.43
N LEU A 176 15.96 13.69 34.27
CA LEU A 176 15.83 12.26 34.57
C LEU A 176 16.25 11.41 33.36
N PRO A 177 17.05 10.34 33.55
CA PRO A 177 17.41 9.44 32.46
C PRO A 177 16.21 8.58 32.06
N VAL A 178 15.77 8.74 30.80
CA VAL A 178 14.59 8.07 30.25
C VAL A 178 14.96 7.23 29.03
N ALA A 179 14.67 5.93 29.04
CA ALA A 179 14.75 5.09 27.84
C ALA A 179 13.36 4.94 27.21
N TRP A 180 13.27 4.77 25.89
CA TRP A 180 12.01 4.63 25.18
C TRP A 180 12.05 3.50 24.15
N TRP A 181 11.08 2.59 24.27
CA TRP A 181 10.82 1.46 23.40
C TRP A 181 9.42 1.51 22.76
N GLU A 182 9.27 0.99 21.55
CA GLU A 182 7.99 0.76 20.86
C GLU A 182 7.73 -0.74 20.70
N ILE A 183 6.51 -1.21 21.02
CA ILE A 183 6.05 -2.56 20.68
C ILE A 183 5.89 -2.67 19.16
N SER A 184 6.71 -3.52 18.55
CA SER A 184 6.73 -3.76 17.11
C SER A 184 5.73 -4.84 16.68
N HIS A 185 5.60 -5.03 15.37
CA HIS A 185 4.81 -6.10 14.78
C HIS A 185 5.46 -7.47 15.02
N PHE A 186 4.65 -8.54 14.98
CA PHE A 186 5.16 -9.90 15.10
C PHE A 186 5.97 -10.32 13.87
N ALA A 187 7.11 -10.97 14.11
CA ALA A 187 7.86 -11.65 13.06
C ALA A 187 7.17 -12.93 12.61
N ALA A 188 7.59 -13.51 11.48
CA ALA A 188 6.91 -14.65 10.85
C ALA A 188 6.60 -15.84 11.79
N LEU A 189 7.56 -16.23 12.64
CA LEU A 189 7.34 -17.31 13.63
C LEU A 189 6.31 -16.91 14.70
N GLN A 190 6.39 -15.67 15.20
CA GLN A 190 5.46 -15.15 16.19
C GLN A 190 4.04 -15.00 15.62
N CYS A 191 3.88 -14.74 14.32
CA CYS A 191 2.56 -14.70 13.68
C CYS A 191 1.81 -16.03 13.83
N ALA A 192 2.50 -17.15 13.57
CA ALA A 192 1.95 -18.48 13.70
C ALA A 192 1.55 -18.79 15.16
N ASP A 193 2.47 -18.54 16.10
CA ASP A 193 2.23 -18.74 17.54
C ASP A 193 1.04 -17.92 18.04
N TYR A 194 0.90 -16.68 17.52
CA TYR A 194 -0.18 -15.78 17.91
C TYR A 194 -1.53 -16.32 17.43
N VAL A 195 -1.62 -16.69 16.14
CA VAL A 195 -2.84 -17.25 15.57
C VAL A 195 -3.25 -18.52 16.32
N ASP A 196 -2.31 -19.44 16.54
CA ASP A 196 -2.56 -20.71 17.24
C ASP A 196 -3.11 -20.47 18.64
N GLY A 197 -2.51 -19.57 19.40
CA GLY A 197 -2.95 -19.34 20.76
C GLY A 197 -4.27 -18.55 20.85
N VAL A 198 -4.58 -17.66 19.90
CA VAL A 198 -5.92 -17.06 19.79
C VAL A 198 -6.97 -18.13 19.46
N VAL A 199 -6.69 -19.04 18.53
CA VAL A 199 -7.58 -20.16 18.19
C VAL A 199 -7.77 -21.07 19.39
N LYS A 200 -6.71 -21.53 20.07
CA LYS A 200 -6.80 -22.38 21.28
C LYS A 200 -7.64 -21.73 22.38
N ARG A 201 -7.51 -20.40 22.56
CA ARG A 201 -8.26 -19.66 23.58
C ARG A 201 -9.74 -19.52 23.24
N ARG A 202 -10.09 -19.28 21.97
CA ARG A 202 -11.47 -19.00 21.53
C ARG A 202 -12.24 -20.25 21.07
N ASP A 203 -11.51 -21.29 20.66
CA ASP A 203 -12.03 -22.58 20.22
C ASP A 203 -11.09 -23.72 20.68
N PRO A 204 -11.12 -24.09 21.98
CA PRO A 204 -10.24 -25.10 22.55
C PRO A 204 -10.37 -26.50 21.93
N GLN A 205 -11.42 -26.72 21.13
CA GLN A 205 -11.70 -27.98 20.47
C GLN A 205 -10.96 -28.12 19.13
N THR A 206 -10.35 -27.05 18.61
CA THR A 206 -9.56 -27.10 17.38
C THR A 206 -8.15 -27.62 17.67
N ASP A 207 -7.78 -28.72 17.01
CA ASP A 207 -6.45 -29.30 17.11
C ASP A 207 -5.46 -28.48 16.27
N CYS A 208 -4.78 -27.53 16.91
CA CYS A 208 -3.78 -26.69 16.24
C CYS A 208 -2.48 -27.45 15.93
N ALA A 209 -2.31 -28.69 16.42
CA ALA A 209 -1.19 -29.55 16.06
C ALA A 209 -1.46 -30.37 14.78
N ALA A 210 -2.72 -30.40 14.31
CA ALA A 210 -3.07 -31.08 13.07
C ALA A 210 -2.38 -30.45 11.86
N ALA A 211 -1.83 -31.28 10.98
CA ALA A 211 -1.09 -30.82 9.80
C ALA A 211 -1.97 -29.98 8.86
N GLU A 212 -3.25 -30.34 8.73
CA GLU A 212 -4.21 -29.63 7.89
C GLU A 212 -4.48 -28.22 8.40
N TYR A 213 -4.54 -28.04 9.73
CA TYR A 213 -4.69 -26.73 10.35
C TYR A 213 -3.45 -25.88 10.10
N GLY A 214 -2.26 -26.41 10.40
CA GLY A 214 -0.99 -25.70 10.22
C GLY A 214 -0.81 -25.24 8.77
N ALA A 215 -1.08 -26.12 7.81
CA ALA A 215 -0.99 -25.78 6.40
C ALA A 215 -2.03 -24.73 5.95
N ALA A 216 -3.26 -24.76 6.48
CA ALA A 216 -4.26 -23.73 6.18
C ALA A 216 -3.89 -22.35 6.77
N ARG A 217 -3.37 -22.32 8.00
CA ARG A 217 -2.85 -21.11 8.65
C ARG A 217 -1.69 -20.52 7.86
N ASP A 218 -0.71 -21.34 7.53
CA ASP A 218 0.50 -20.88 6.84
C ASP A 218 0.17 -20.39 5.43
N ALA A 219 -0.76 -21.05 4.73
CA ALA A 219 -1.27 -20.59 3.44
C ALA A 219 -1.98 -19.22 3.54
N LEU A 220 -2.79 -18.98 4.57
CA LEU A 220 -3.43 -17.67 4.81
C LEU A 220 -2.40 -16.57 5.07
N ILE A 221 -1.43 -16.81 5.96
CA ILE A 221 -0.38 -15.84 6.30
C ILE A 221 0.50 -15.54 5.09
N ALA A 222 0.90 -16.57 4.34
CA ALA A 222 1.69 -16.41 3.12
C ALA A 222 0.90 -15.67 2.04
N SER A 223 -0.39 -15.99 1.86
CA SER A 223 -1.27 -15.32 0.92
C SER A 223 -1.44 -13.84 1.26
N LEU A 224 -1.58 -13.47 2.54
CA LEU A 224 -1.69 -12.07 2.95
C LEU A 224 -0.38 -11.30 2.75
N ARG A 225 0.76 -11.93 3.04
CA ARG A 225 2.07 -11.32 2.79
C ARG A 225 2.27 -11.03 1.31
N GLY A 226 1.92 -11.99 0.46
CA GLY A 226 1.94 -11.82 -1.00
C GLY A 226 0.86 -10.89 -1.54
N ALA A 227 -0.16 -10.53 -0.76
CA ALA A 227 -1.20 -9.58 -1.14
C ALA A 227 -0.97 -8.16 -0.60
N ALA A 228 -0.11 -7.99 0.41
CA ALA A 228 0.19 -6.68 0.99
C ALA A 228 1.33 -5.96 0.25
N GLU A 229 2.26 -6.73 -0.34
CA GLU A 229 3.41 -6.30 -1.17
C GLU A 229 4.36 -5.25 -0.54
N GLY A 230 5.63 -5.25 -0.96
CA GLY A 230 6.63 -4.23 -0.59
C GLY A 230 7.10 -4.23 0.87
N ALA A 231 7.84 -3.18 1.23
CA ALA A 231 8.53 -3.04 2.53
C ALA A 231 7.63 -3.06 3.77
N TYR A 232 6.31 -2.87 3.59
CA TYR A 232 5.33 -2.84 4.68
C TYR A 232 4.53 -4.14 4.84
N ALA A 233 4.71 -5.12 3.96
CA ALA A 233 3.96 -6.39 4.00
C ALA A 233 4.16 -7.12 5.33
N ASP A 234 5.40 -7.18 5.82
CA ASP A 234 5.74 -7.85 7.07
C ASP A 234 5.12 -7.16 8.29
N ALA A 235 5.14 -5.83 8.29
CA ALA A 235 4.54 -5.02 9.34
C ALA A 235 3.02 -5.16 9.37
N PHE A 236 2.36 -5.19 8.20
CA PHE A 236 0.93 -5.39 8.08
C PHE A 236 0.50 -6.79 8.54
N VAL A 237 1.15 -7.84 8.05
CA VAL A 237 0.80 -9.24 8.40
C VAL A 237 1.12 -9.52 9.87
N GLY A 238 2.21 -8.96 10.40
CA GLY A 238 2.61 -9.08 11.80
C GLY A 238 1.75 -8.27 12.78
N TYR A 239 0.80 -7.47 12.28
CA TYR A 239 -0.02 -6.62 13.13
C TYR A 239 -1.12 -7.44 13.84
N ALA A 240 -1.18 -7.32 15.17
CA ALA A 240 -2.06 -8.16 15.99
C ALA A 240 -3.55 -8.16 15.57
N PRO A 241 -4.17 -7.02 15.21
CA PRO A 241 -5.53 -7.01 14.67
C PRO A 241 -5.71 -7.87 13.41
N VAL A 242 -4.75 -7.84 12.48
CA VAL A 242 -4.78 -8.64 11.25
C VAL A 242 -4.69 -10.13 11.60
N LEU A 243 -3.79 -10.52 12.50
CA LEU A 243 -3.68 -11.91 12.96
C LEU A 243 -4.94 -12.37 13.72
N ASP A 244 -5.60 -11.48 14.45
CA ASP A 244 -6.89 -11.75 15.10
C ASP A 244 -7.99 -12.09 14.07
N ALA A 245 -7.98 -11.41 12.92
CA ALA A 245 -8.90 -11.69 11.82
C ALA A 245 -8.56 -13.02 11.12
N VAL A 246 -7.27 -13.33 10.92
CA VAL A 246 -6.81 -14.64 10.41
C VAL A 246 -7.28 -15.76 11.36
N ALA A 247 -7.08 -15.60 12.67
CA ALA A 247 -7.53 -16.56 13.66
C ALA A 247 -9.07 -16.74 13.63
N ALA A 248 -9.83 -15.65 13.43
CA ALA A 248 -11.28 -15.72 13.30
C ALA A 248 -11.75 -16.58 12.11
N MET A 249 -10.98 -16.65 11.02
CA MET A 249 -11.28 -17.52 9.88
C MET A 249 -11.02 -19.01 10.15
N LEU A 250 -10.17 -19.33 11.13
CA LEU A 250 -9.78 -20.70 11.49
C LEU A 250 -10.62 -21.28 12.64
N ILE A 251 -11.33 -20.43 13.38
CA ILE A 251 -12.21 -20.81 14.50
C ILE A 251 -13.50 -21.47 13.98
N ARG A 252 -14.06 -22.42 14.77
CA ARG A 252 -15.30 -23.18 14.48
C ARG A 252 -15.15 -24.24 13.38
N ARG A 253 -13.97 -24.88 13.30
CA ARG A 253 -13.66 -26.05 12.45
C ARG A 253 -14.17 -25.92 11.00
N PRO A 254 -13.70 -24.91 10.25
CA PRO A 254 -13.95 -24.83 8.81
C PRO A 254 -13.26 -26.00 8.09
N ASN A 255 -13.58 -26.19 6.82
CA ASN A 255 -12.85 -27.14 5.99
C ASN A 255 -11.43 -26.62 5.69
N PHE A 256 -10.45 -27.00 6.52
CA PHE A 256 -9.06 -26.53 6.39
C PHE A 256 -8.44 -26.86 5.03
N LEU A 257 -8.80 -27.99 4.42
CA LEU A 257 -8.34 -28.33 3.07
C LEU A 257 -8.90 -27.36 2.02
N GLN A 258 -10.14 -26.90 2.18
CA GLN A 258 -10.74 -25.90 1.30
C GLN A 258 -10.08 -24.53 1.48
N ILE A 259 -9.82 -24.12 2.72
CA ILE A 259 -9.08 -22.88 3.02
C ILE A 259 -7.70 -22.96 2.37
N ARG A 260 -6.97 -24.03 2.66
CA ARG A 260 -5.62 -24.26 2.13
C ARG A 260 -5.60 -24.21 0.60
N ARG A 261 -6.46 -24.98 -0.09
CA ARG A 261 -6.55 -24.96 -1.57
C ARG A 261 -6.88 -23.58 -2.12
N ARG A 262 -7.77 -22.83 -1.46
CA ARG A 262 -8.12 -21.46 -1.85
C ARG A 262 -6.92 -20.51 -1.79
N PHE A 263 -5.93 -20.77 -0.94
CA PHE A 263 -4.80 -19.86 -0.67
C PHE A 263 -3.41 -20.39 -1.06
N GLU A 264 -3.25 -21.70 -1.37
CA GLU A 264 -2.01 -22.30 -1.88
C GLU A 264 -1.91 -22.30 -3.42
N ASP A 265 -3.05 -22.40 -4.14
CA ASP A 265 -3.02 -22.50 -5.59
C ASP A 265 -2.63 -21.14 -6.21
N ALA A 266 -1.40 -21.05 -6.71
CA ALA A 266 -0.89 -20.01 -7.62
C ALA A 266 -1.49 -20.15 -9.04
N GLY A 267 -2.80 -20.40 -9.09
CA GLY A 267 -3.64 -20.35 -10.28
C GLY A 267 -4.65 -19.21 -10.12
N PRO A 268 -5.62 -19.07 -11.06
CA PRO A 268 -6.38 -17.84 -11.41
C PRO A 268 -7.22 -17.19 -10.29
N GLN A 269 -6.60 -16.87 -9.16
CA GLN A 269 -7.18 -16.45 -7.89
C GLN A 269 -6.34 -15.32 -7.25
N ALA A 270 -5.66 -14.50 -8.07
CA ALA A 270 -5.23 -13.16 -7.63
C ALA A 270 -6.42 -12.37 -7.04
N GLU A 271 -7.61 -12.53 -7.63
CA GLU A 271 -8.89 -12.03 -7.08
C GLU A 271 -9.21 -12.57 -5.68
N GLY A 272 -8.87 -13.85 -5.41
CA GLY A 272 -9.11 -14.49 -4.11
C GLY A 272 -8.25 -13.91 -2.98
N ARG A 273 -7.02 -13.47 -3.29
CA ARG A 273 -6.09 -12.84 -2.34
C ARG A 273 -6.52 -11.43 -1.96
N ILE A 274 -6.89 -10.63 -2.95
CA ILE A 274 -7.40 -9.28 -2.72
C ILE A 274 -8.76 -9.33 -2.03
N ALA A 275 -9.65 -10.26 -2.41
CA ALA A 275 -10.90 -10.49 -1.70
C ALA A 275 -10.68 -10.88 -0.23
N LEU A 276 -9.71 -11.75 0.07
CA LEU A 276 -9.33 -12.09 1.45
C LEU A 276 -8.87 -10.86 2.22
N LEU A 277 -7.99 -10.06 1.62
CA LEU A 277 -7.49 -8.84 2.25
C LEU A 277 -8.64 -7.88 2.57
N ARG A 278 -9.56 -7.65 1.62
CA ARG A 278 -10.77 -6.84 1.86
C ARG A 278 -11.64 -7.43 2.97
N ASP A 279 -11.89 -8.73 2.96
CA ASP A 279 -12.68 -9.42 3.99
C ASP A 279 -12.08 -9.22 5.39
N ILE A 280 -10.76 -9.27 5.52
CA ILE A 280 -10.07 -9.00 6.79
C ILE A 280 -10.27 -7.55 7.23
N LEU A 281 -10.06 -6.59 6.33
CA LEU A 281 -10.20 -5.16 6.61
C LEU A 281 -11.65 -4.80 6.99
N ASP A 282 -12.63 -5.36 6.27
CA ASP A 282 -14.06 -5.22 6.59
C ASP A 282 -14.42 -5.83 7.95
N ASN A 283 -13.85 -7.00 8.27
CA ASN A 283 -14.08 -7.64 9.57
C ASN A 283 -13.46 -6.86 10.73
N LEU A 284 -12.33 -6.18 10.50
CA LEU A 284 -11.76 -5.26 11.47
C LEU A 284 -12.71 -4.09 11.75
N LEU A 285 -13.24 -3.42 10.73
CA LEU A 285 -14.20 -2.33 10.89
C LEU A 285 -15.49 -2.80 11.59
N LYS A 286 -16.03 -3.97 11.23
CA LYS A 286 -17.20 -4.56 11.91
C LYS A 286 -16.92 -4.85 13.39
N ARG A 287 -15.72 -5.33 13.72
CA ARG A 287 -15.33 -5.57 15.11
C ARG A 287 -15.29 -4.27 15.92
N GLU A 288 -14.77 -3.20 15.34
CA GLU A 288 -14.75 -1.89 16.01
C GLU A 288 -16.17 -1.31 16.19
N GLN A 289 -17.07 -1.53 15.23
CA GLN A 289 -18.49 -1.18 15.39
C GLN A 289 -19.13 -1.88 16.60
N LEU A 290 -18.80 -3.15 16.87
CA LEU A 290 -19.37 -3.85 18.02
C LEU A 290 -18.94 -3.25 19.37
N LYS A 291 -17.76 -2.61 19.45
CA LYS A 291 -17.26 -2.00 20.69
C LYS A 291 -18.06 -0.77 21.11
N ILE A 292 -18.67 -0.06 20.16
CA ILE A 292 -19.43 1.17 20.43
C ILE A 292 -20.90 0.90 20.78
N LYS A 293 -21.35 -0.36 20.75
CA LYS A 293 -22.73 -0.73 21.08
C LYS A 293 -23.21 -0.20 22.44
N PRO A 294 -22.42 -0.28 23.54
CA PRO A 294 -22.84 0.30 24.82
C PRO A 294 -23.04 1.82 24.74
N LEU A 295 -22.20 2.54 23.98
CA LEU A 295 -22.33 3.98 23.76
C LEU A 295 -23.60 4.31 22.97
N ALA A 296 -23.91 3.53 21.91
CA ALA A 296 -25.13 3.73 21.14
C ALA A 296 -26.39 3.52 22.01
N GLU A 297 -26.40 2.49 22.85
CA GLU A 297 -27.49 2.22 23.80
C GLU A 297 -27.63 3.33 24.85
N GLU A 298 -26.51 3.83 25.40
CA GLU A 298 -26.48 4.97 26.34
C GLU A 298 -27.08 6.23 25.73
N LEU A 299 -26.80 6.48 24.45
CA LEU A 299 -27.25 7.67 23.71
C LEU A 299 -28.64 7.52 23.09
N GLY A 300 -29.29 6.35 23.23
CA GLY A 300 -30.58 6.05 22.61
C GLY A 300 -30.53 5.95 21.08
N ALA A 301 -29.36 5.65 20.51
CA ALA A 301 -29.13 5.47 19.09
C ALA A 301 -29.22 3.99 18.69
N ASP A 302 -29.51 3.72 17.42
CA ASP A 302 -29.47 2.36 16.88
C ASP A 302 -28.02 1.92 16.67
N ALA A 303 -27.56 0.96 17.47
CA ALA A 303 -26.20 0.42 17.41
C ALA A 303 -25.83 -0.17 16.04
N THR A 304 -26.81 -0.62 15.24
CA THR A 304 -26.55 -1.15 13.89
C THR A 304 -26.28 -0.06 12.85
N ARG A 305 -26.76 1.16 13.12
CA ARG A 305 -26.61 2.34 12.26
C ARG A 305 -25.51 3.28 12.72
N THR A 306 -24.99 3.06 13.92
CA THR A 306 -23.96 3.89 14.54
C THR A 306 -22.59 3.31 14.25
N TYR A 307 -21.61 4.17 13.90
CA TYR A 307 -20.20 3.80 13.66
C TYR A 307 -20.06 2.63 12.67
N THR A 308 -20.86 2.66 11.60
CA THR A 308 -20.79 1.67 10.52
C THR A 308 -19.40 1.68 9.86
N PRO A 309 -18.97 0.62 9.15
CA PRO A 309 -17.68 0.61 8.45
C PRO A 309 -17.44 1.85 7.57
N ARG A 310 -18.47 2.32 6.86
CA ARG A 310 -18.38 3.55 6.04
C ARG A 310 -18.25 4.81 6.90
N GLU A 311 -18.98 4.90 8.02
CA GLU A 311 -18.85 6.03 8.94
C GLU A 311 -17.45 6.06 9.59
N GLN A 312 -16.91 4.90 9.97
CA GLN A 312 -15.55 4.78 10.51
C GLN A 312 -14.51 5.29 9.51
N ILE A 313 -14.62 4.88 8.25
CA ILE A 313 -13.77 5.35 7.17
C ILE A 313 -13.83 6.88 7.04
N ARG A 314 -15.04 7.46 7.00
CA ARG A 314 -15.21 8.92 6.92
C ARG A 314 -14.64 9.65 8.14
N TRP A 315 -14.77 9.10 9.34
CA TRP A 315 -14.09 9.65 10.52
C TRP A 315 -12.57 9.60 10.40
N LEU A 316 -12.00 8.50 9.89
CA LEU A 316 -10.56 8.39 9.67
C LEU A 316 -10.08 9.44 8.66
N CYS A 317 -10.76 9.57 7.52
CA CYS A 317 -10.44 10.61 6.53
C CYS A 317 -10.57 12.02 7.11
N HIS A 318 -11.57 12.28 7.96
CA HIS A 318 -11.70 13.56 8.66
C HIS A 318 -10.52 13.81 9.60
N PHE A 319 -10.12 12.81 10.40
CA PHE A 319 -9.06 12.96 11.39
C PHE A 319 -7.64 12.97 10.81
N LEU A 320 -7.42 12.30 9.68
CA LEU A 320 -6.09 12.08 9.09
C LEU A 320 -5.84 12.92 7.85
N ASP A 321 -6.85 13.14 7.02
CA ASP A 321 -6.74 13.84 5.74
C ASP A 321 -7.54 15.15 5.70
N GLY A 322 -8.18 15.55 6.81
CA GLY A 322 -8.90 16.81 6.93
C GLY A 322 -10.20 16.89 6.14
N ALA A 323 -10.77 15.75 5.73
CA ALA A 323 -12.04 15.69 5.02
C ALA A 323 -13.21 16.20 5.87
N GLU A 324 -14.36 16.50 5.25
CA GLU A 324 -15.58 16.84 6.00
C GLU A 324 -16.02 15.68 6.91
N PRO A 325 -16.52 15.97 8.13
CA PRO A 325 -16.99 14.93 9.04
C PRO A 325 -18.22 14.20 8.46
N PRO A 326 -18.46 12.95 8.87
CA PRO A 326 -19.59 12.17 8.36
C PRO A 326 -20.94 12.77 8.75
N ASP A 327 -21.97 12.48 7.94
CA ASP A 327 -23.34 12.87 8.25
C ASP A 327 -23.88 12.08 9.46
N LEU A 328 -24.26 12.83 10.51
CA LEU A 328 -24.84 12.31 11.74
C LEU A 328 -26.34 12.64 11.87
N SER A 329 -27.01 12.91 10.75
CA SER A 329 -28.45 13.22 10.70
C SER A 329 -29.32 12.13 11.33
N TYR A 330 -28.87 10.88 11.33
CA TYR A 330 -29.55 9.73 11.94
C TYR A 330 -29.62 9.80 13.48
N LEU A 331 -28.77 10.61 14.13
CA LEU A 331 -28.82 10.82 15.57
C LEU A 331 -29.95 11.80 15.94
N PRO A 332 -30.68 11.53 17.03
CA PRO A 332 -32.00 12.15 17.28
C PRO A 332 -31.94 13.63 17.70
N SER A 333 -30.85 14.08 18.34
CA SER A 333 -30.75 15.44 18.88
C SER A 333 -29.35 16.04 18.71
N ALA A 334 -29.25 17.37 18.71
CA ALA A 334 -27.97 18.08 18.60
C ALA A 334 -27.04 17.81 19.80
N SER A 335 -27.58 17.68 21.02
CA SER A 335 -26.79 17.33 22.20
C SER A 335 -26.27 15.89 22.12
N THR A 336 -27.09 14.95 21.65
CA THR A 336 -26.66 13.56 21.39
C THR A 336 -25.52 13.51 20.36
N ARG A 337 -25.62 14.30 19.28
CA ARG A 337 -24.55 14.41 18.27
C ARG A 337 -23.25 14.92 18.86
N GLN A 338 -23.30 15.98 19.67
CA GLN A 338 -22.09 16.53 20.31
C GLN A 338 -21.43 15.52 21.26
N GLU A 339 -22.20 14.83 22.10
CA GLU A 339 -21.66 13.82 22.99
C GLU A 339 -21.11 12.61 22.22
N TYR A 340 -21.80 12.18 21.16
CA TYR A 340 -21.32 11.13 20.28
C TYR A 340 -19.98 11.49 19.63
N VAL A 341 -19.86 12.67 19.01
CA VAL A 341 -18.61 13.13 18.38
C VAL A 341 -17.47 13.19 19.39
N LYS A 342 -17.73 13.69 20.61
CA LYS A 342 -16.73 13.74 21.68
C LYS A 342 -16.21 12.35 22.03
N ARG A 343 -17.10 11.37 22.19
CA ARG A 343 -16.72 9.99 22.55
C ARG A 343 -16.06 9.26 21.39
N ILE A 344 -16.58 9.40 20.17
CA ILE A 344 -15.98 8.81 18.96
C ILE A 344 -14.59 9.38 18.69
N SER A 345 -14.33 10.65 18.98
CA SER A 345 -12.99 11.22 18.81
C SER A 345 -11.95 10.49 19.67
N THR A 346 -12.33 10.07 20.88
CA THR A 346 -11.47 9.24 21.76
C THR A 346 -11.28 7.83 21.19
N PHE A 347 -12.36 7.17 20.75
CA PHE A 347 -12.30 5.83 20.14
C PHE A 347 -11.51 5.82 18.83
N GLY A 348 -11.72 6.82 17.98
CA GLY A 348 -11.06 6.96 16.68
C GLY A 348 -9.55 7.14 16.79
N ALA A 349 -9.05 7.60 17.94
CA ALA A 349 -7.62 7.68 18.21
C ALA A 349 -6.98 6.30 18.52
N GLU A 350 -7.78 5.25 18.77
CA GLU A 350 -7.32 3.85 18.93
C GLU A 350 -7.62 2.98 17.71
N HIS A 351 -8.14 3.58 16.66
CA HIS A 351 -8.66 2.81 15.54
C HIS A 351 -7.54 1.97 14.91
N PRO A 352 -7.76 0.67 14.60
CA PRO A 352 -6.71 -0.22 14.08
C PRO A 352 -6.03 0.27 12.80
N PHE A 353 -6.71 1.09 11.99
CA PHE A 353 -6.17 1.64 10.74
C PHE A 353 -5.31 2.89 10.94
N ARG A 354 -5.19 3.37 12.18
CA ARG A 354 -4.54 4.62 12.53
C ARG A 354 -3.30 4.37 13.38
N ALA A 355 -2.20 5.03 13.03
CA ALA A 355 -1.02 5.19 13.86
C ALA A 355 -0.85 6.68 14.13
N GLU A 356 -1.33 7.13 15.29
CA GLU A 356 -1.26 8.52 15.73
C GLU A 356 -1.91 9.54 14.79
N HIS A 357 -1.14 10.29 14.00
CA HIS A 357 -1.64 11.26 13.01
C HIS A 357 -1.51 10.73 11.58
N ASN A 358 -1.11 9.47 11.42
CA ASN A 358 -0.92 8.82 10.14
C ASN A 358 -1.77 7.54 10.03
N TRP A 359 -1.86 7.02 8.81
CA TRP A 359 -2.36 5.67 8.57
C TRP A 359 -1.40 4.63 9.17
N ALA A 360 -1.92 3.56 9.75
CA ALA A 360 -1.10 2.51 10.39
C ALA A 360 -0.24 1.72 9.39
N SER A 361 -0.64 1.72 8.11
CA SER A 361 0.05 1.09 6.99
C SER A 361 -0.53 1.65 5.68
N PRO A 362 0.29 1.77 4.61
CA PRO A 362 -0.20 2.10 3.27
C PRO A 362 -1.28 1.14 2.75
N VAL A 363 -1.35 -0.10 3.27
CA VAL A 363 -2.43 -1.05 2.94
C VAL A 363 -3.79 -0.55 3.43
N PHE A 364 -3.86 -0.04 4.67
CA PHE A 364 -5.10 0.50 5.23
C PHE A 364 -5.54 1.75 4.47
N GLU A 365 -4.59 2.63 4.16
CA GLU A 365 -4.81 3.85 3.41
C GLU A 365 -5.33 3.56 1.99
N ALA A 366 -4.69 2.64 1.26
CA ALA A 366 -5.12 2.23 -0.08
C ALA A 366 -6.51 1.59 -0.06
N TYR A 367 -6.82 0.78 0.95
CA TYR A 367 -8.16 0.22 1.11
C TYR A 367 -9.20 1.31 1.36
N VAL A 368 -8.93 2.27 2.25
CA VAL A 368 -9.84 3.39 2.50
C VAL A 368 -10.03 4.24 1.25
N ALA A 369 -8.95 4.56 0.54
CA ALA A 369 -9.01 5.26 -0.74
C ALA A 369 -9.84 4.52 -1.79
N SER A 370 -9.80 3.18 -1.82
CA SER A 370 -10.66 2.38 -2.72
C SER A 370 -12.16 2.44 -2.37
N VAL A 371 -12.48 2.60 -1.08
CA VAL A 371 -13.87 2.73 -0.62
C VAL A 371 -14.41 4.12 -0.96
N GLU A 372 -13.59 5.16 -0.75
CA GLU A 372 -13.92 6.57 -1.03
C GLU A 372 -13.32 7.06 -2.36
N PHE A 373 -13.28 6.17 -3.35
CA PHE A 373 -12.69 6.42 -4.67
C PHE A 373 -13.58 7.29 -5.57
N ASP A 374 -14.69 7.83 -5.08
CA ASP A 374 -15.61 8.68 -5.87
C ASP A 374 -15.13 10.14 -5.99
N GLY A 375 -13.96 10.47 -5.43
CA GLY A 375 -13.37 11.80 -5.47
C GLY A 375 -13.98 12.79 -4.47
N SER A 376 -14.88 12.35 -3.59
CA SER A 376 -15.52 13.23 -2.59
C SER A 376 -14.72 13.47 -1.33
N VAL A 377 -13.61 12.75 -1.12
CA VAL A 377 -12.82 12.77 0.12
C VAL A 377 -11.41 13.26 -0.11
N PHE A 378 -10.69 12.62 -1.02
CA PHE A 378 -9.28 12.87 -1.26
C PHE A 378 -9.11 13.95 -2.31
N SER A 379 -8.20 14.91 -2.06
CA SER A 379 -7.79 15.85 -3.10
C SER A 379 -7.11 15.11 -4.25
N PRO A 380 -7.09 15.70 -5.47
CA PRO A 380 -6.37 15.15 -6.62
C PRO A 380 -4.91 14.79 -6.33
N GLU A 381 -4.19 15.62 -5.57
CA GLU A 381 -2.80 15.37 -5.21
C GLU A 381 -2.70 14.22 -4.21
N ARG A 382 -3.58 14.21 -3.21
CA ARG A 382 -3.56 13.23 -2.13
C ARG A 382 -3.84 11.82 -2.63
N ILE A 383 -4.79 11.63 -3.54
CA ILE A 383 -5.10 10.30 -4.09
C ILE A 383 -3.90 9.73 -4.87
N VAL A 384 -3.13 10.59 -5.56
CA VAL A 384 -1.90 10.20 -6.28
C VAL A 384 -0.79 9.79 -5.32
N GLU A 385 -0.62 10.50 -4.21
CA GLU A 385 0.33 10.11 -3.14
C GLU A 385 0.01 8.71 -2.58
N ILE A 386 -1.27 8.42 -2.35
CA ILE A 386 -1.71 7.08 -1.88
C ILE A 386 -1.34 6.01 -2.91
N GLY A 387 -1.53 6.29 -4.20
CA GLY A 387 -1.09 5.41 -5.28
C GLY A 387 0.42 5.15 -5.23
N HIS A 388 1.24 6.18 -5.00
CA HIS A 388 2.69 6.00 -4.87
C HIS A 388 3.12 5.19 -3.64
N ALA A 389 2.34 5.26 -2.55
CA ALA A 389 2.67 4.59 -1.29
C ALA A 389 2.32 3.09 -1.30
N SER A 390 1.42 2.64 -2.18
CA SER A 390 0.87 1.28 -2.14
C SER A 390 0.53 0.72 -3.52
N GLY A 391 1.01 -0.49 -3.79
CA GLY A 391 0.69 -1.28 -4.98
C GLY A 391 -0.75 -1.80 -5.07
N LEU A 392 -1.54 -1.61 -4.00
CA LEU A 392 -2.83 -2.29 -3.83
C LEU A 392 -4.04 -1.45 -4.19
N LEU A 393 -3.87 -0.14 -4.42
CA LEU A 393 -5.01 0.72 -4.73
C LEU A 393 -5.73 0.24 -5.99
N LEU A 394 -4.98 -0.07 -7.05
CA LEU A 394 -5.58 -0.64 -8.27
C LEU A 394 -6.24 -1.98 -7.99
N ASP A 395 -5.62 -2.85 -7.20
CA ASP A 395 -6.18 -4.17 -6.91
C ASP A 395 -7.52 -4.06 -6.16
N PHE A 396 -7.65 -3.12 -5.21
CA PHE A 396 -8.90 -2.90 -4.49
C PHE A 396 -9.99 -2.27 -5.36
N VAL A 397 -9.62 -1.33 -6.25
CA VAL A 397 -10.55 -0.63 -7.14
C VAL A 397 -10.97 -1.51 -8.33
N GLY A 398 -10.03 -2.25 -8.91
CA GLY A 398 -10.19 -3.01 -10.15
C GLY A 398 -11.23 -4.13 -10.10
N ALA A 399 -11.69 -4.50 -8.90
CA ALA A 399 -12.89 -5.33 -8.73
C ALA A 399 -14.19 -4.65 -9.22
N ARG A 400 -14.14 -3.37 -9.62
CA ARG A 400 -15.25 -2.54 -10.13
C ARG A 400 -14.96 -2.04 -11.55
N SER A 401 -14.73 -2.95 -12.49
CA SER A 401 -14.53 -2.60 -13.92
C SER A 401 -15.64 -1.69 -14.44
N ASP A 402 -15.31 -0.84 -15.42
CA ASP A 402 -16.22 0.07 -16.13
C ASP A 402 -16.73 1.23 -15.26
N GLN A 403 -15.95 1.65 -14.26
CA GLN A 403 -16.20 2.86 -13.48
C GLN A 403 -15.64 4.09 -14.21
N LEU A 404 -16.38 5.21 -14.16
CA LEU A 404 -15.93 6.52 -14.59
C LEU A 404 -14.88 7.08 -13.60
N ILE A 405 -13.74 7.52 -14.10
CA ILE A 405 -12.62 8.06 -13.32
C ILE A 405 -12.16 9.42 -13.84
N SER A 406 -11.58 10.22 -12.94
CA SER A 406 -10.88 11.46 -13.27
C SER A 406 -9.41 11.22 -13.65
N GLU A 407 -8.75 12.27 -14.15
CA GLU A 407 -7.33 12.27 -14.48
C GLU A 407 -6.43 12.00 -13.25
N SER A 408 -6.82 12.51 -12.08
CA SER A 408 -6.12 12.29 -10.81
C SER A 408 -6.31 10.87 -10.27
N GLN A 409 -7.50 10.30 -10.42
CA GLN A 409 -7.78 8.90 -10.09
C GLN A 409 -7.00 7.95 -11.02
N PHE A 410 -6.95 8.24 -12.32
CA PHE A 410 -6.10 7.52 -13.25
C PHE A 410 -4.62 7.58 -12.84
N ALA A 411 -4.12 8.78 -12.53
CA ALA A 411 -2.76 8.97 -12.07
C ALA A 411 -2.44 8.17 -10.81
N ALA A 412 -3.37 8.07 -9.86
CA ALA A 412 -3.24 7.27 -8.65
C ALA A 412 -3.18 5.76 -8.95
N LEU A 413 -4.05 5.26 -9.83
CA LEU A 413 -4.06 3.85 -10.23
C LEU A 413 -2.78 3.48 -10.98
N HIS A 414 -2.29 4.36 -11.86
CA HIS A 414 -1.03 4.17 -12.57
C HIS A 414 0.16 4.19 -11.60
N ALA A 415 0.21 5.16 -10.68
CA ALA A 415 1.22 5.22 -9.62
C ALA A 415 1.22 3.94 -8.76
N SER A 416 0.05 3.39 -8.44
CA SER A 416 -0.10 2.15 -7.70
C SER A 416 0.57 0.97 -8.41
N ILE A 417 0.36 0.78 -9.71
CA ILE A 417 1.06 -0.28 -10.46
C ILE A 417 2.58 -0.07 -10.41
N MET A 418 3.05 1.16 -10.61
CA MET A 418 4.49 1.45 -10.63
C MET A 418 5.15 1.27 -9.26
N ALA A 419 4.40 1.47 -8.17
CA ALA A 419 4.87 1.24 -6.80
C ALA A 419 4.94 -0.25 -6.43
N SER A 420 4.21 -1.09 -7.15
CA SER A 420 4.22 -2.53 -6.91
C SER A 420 5.51 -3.18 -7.42
N GLU A 421 6.07 -4.12 -6.65
CA GLU A 421 7.35 -4.80 -6.93
C GLU A 421 7.31 -5.73 -8.17
N TRP A 422 6.23 -5.72 -8.96
CA TRP A 422 6.11 -6.49 -10.21
C TRP A 422 6.98 -5.93 -11.36
N ALA A 423 8.14 -5.35 -11.09
CA ALA A 423 9.08 -4.82 -12.08
C ALA A 423 9.58 -5.88 -13.09
N GLU A 424 9.38 -7.17 -12.83
CA GLU A 424 9.65 -8.26 -13.78
C GLU A 424 8.39 -8.74 -14.55
N SER A 425 7.21 -8.23 -14.22
CA SER A 425 5.96 -8.53 -14.92
C SER A 425 5.82 -7.71 -16.20
N MET A 426 5.22 -8.30 -17.23
CA MET A 426 4.78 -7.47 -18.35
C MET A 426 3.57 -6.65 -17.88
N THR A 427 3.73 -5.33 -17.90
CA THR A 427 2.66 -4.36 -17.74
C THR A 427 2.44 -3.62 -19.07
N SER A 428 1.20 -3.23 -19.30
CA SER A 428 0.81 -2.36 -20.41
C SER A 428 -0.34 -1.49 -19.94
N ILE A 429 -0.15 -0.19 -20.03
CA ILE A 429 -1.16 0.80 -19.65
C ILE A 429 -1.50 1.59 -20.90
N SER A 430 -2.78 1.62 -21.27
CA SER A 430 -3.25 2.42 -22.41
C SER A 430 -4.37 3.37 -22.02
N VAL A 431 -4.38 4.52 -22.67
CA VAL A 431 -5.44 5.54 -22.58
C VAL A 431 -5.82 5.88 -24.01
N ASP A 432 -6.97 5.38 -24.46
CA ASP A 432 -7.41 5.45 -25.85
C ASP A 432 -8.73 6.25 -25.96
N GLU A 433 -8.74 7.35 -26.72
CA GLU A 433 -9.98 8.09 -26.98
C GLU A 433 -10.97 7.27 -27.81
N VAL A 434 -12.11 6.91 -27.22
CA VAL A 434 -13.16 6.10 -27.86
C VAL A 434 -14.29 6.96 -28.42
N SER A 435 -14.58 8.10 -27.78
CA SER A 435 -15.48 9.14 -28.26
C SER A 435 -14.97 10.51 -27.80
N GLU A 436 -15.58 11.59 -28.31
CA GLU A 436 -15.20 12.96 -27.94
C GLU A 436 -15.16 13.12 -26.42
N ASP A 437 -13.96 13.42 -25.89
CA ASP A 437 -13.65 13.57 -24.46
C ASP A 437 -13.97 12.35 -23.56
N VAL A 438 -14.01 11.14 -24.12
CA VAL A 438 -14.13 9.90 -23.36
C VAL A 438 -13.02 8.95 -23.76
N TYR A 439 -12.25 8.51 -22.77
CA TYR A 439 -11.08 7.68 -22.95
C TYR A 439 -11.27 6.34 -22.27
N GLU A 440 -11.04 5.24 -22.99
CA GLU A 440 -10.89 3.93 -22.38
C GLU A 440 -9.49 3.82 -21.77
N VAL A 441 -9.42 3.58 -20.47
CA VAL A 441 -8.18 3.27 -19.77
C VAL A 441 -8.09 1.76 -19.58
N THR A 442 -7.02 1.14 -20.08
CA THR A 442 -6.76 -0.29 -19.89
C THR A 442 -5.48 -0.51 -19.11
N PHE A 443 -5.59 -1.23 -18.00
CA PHE A 443 -4.46 -1.77 -17.25
C PHE A 443 -4.35 -3.26 -17.52
N ALA A 444 -3.30 -3.70 -18.22
CA ALA A 444 -3.02 -5.11 -18.47
C ALA A 444 -1.74 -5.54 -17.74
N ILE A 445 -1.88 -6.48 -16.81
CA ILE A 445 -0.82 -6.91 -15.89
C ILE A 445 -0.68 -8.42 -15.95
N LYS A 446 0.51 -8.94 -16.26
CA LYS A 446 0.80 -10.37 -16.25
C LYS A 446 1.70 -10.77 -15.07
N ARG A 447 1.08 -11.21 -13.97
CA ARG A 447 1.79 -11.71 -12.77
C ARG A 447 2.15 -13.20 -12.95
N GLY A 448 3.36 -13.49 -13.40
CA GLY A 448 3.88 -14.88 -13.51
C GLY A 448 3.29 -15.70 -14.68
N PRO A 449 3.17 -17.04 -14.54
CA PRO A 449 2.69 -17.93 -15.61
C PRO A 449 1.16 -17.87 -15.82
N GLU A 450 0.44 -17.16 -14.96
CA GLU A 450 -1.00 -17.02 -15.02
C GLU A 450 -1.46 -16.14 -16.21
N ARG A 451 -2.78 -16.14 -16.45
CA ARG A 451 -3.40 -15.27 -17.44
C ARG A 451 -3.20 -13.81 -17.04
N PRO A 452 -3.00 -12.90 -18.01
CA PRO A 452 -2.95 -11.48 -17.70
C PRO A 452 -4.29 -11.03 -17.11
N HIS A 453 -4.20 -10.24 -16.05
CA HIS A 453 -5.34 -9.53 -15.48
C HIS A 453 -5.50 -8.21 -16.22
N VAL A 454 -6.71 -7.95 -16.71
CA VAL A 454 -7.03 -6.74 -17.47
C VAL A 454 -8.16 -6.01 -16.77
N THR A 455 -7.92 -4.77 -16.39
CA THR A 455 -8.89 -3.88 -15.76
C THR A 455 -9.15 -2.70 -16.67
N ARG A 456 -10.42 -2.32 -16.84
CA ARG A 456 -10.85 -1.21 -17.69
C ARG A 456 -11.63 -0.15 -16.91
N PHE A 457 -11.44 1.10 -17.28
CA PHE A 457 -12.14 2.26 -16.77
C PHE A 457 -12.46 3.24 -17.88
N ASP A 458 -13.51 4.04 -17.70
CA ASP A 458 -13.77 5.20 -18.55
C ASP A 458 -13.17 6.44 -17.88
N LEU A 459 -12.33 7.18 -18.59
CA LEU A 459 -11.74 8.44 -18.14
C LEU A 459 -12.40 9.60 -18.87
N MET A 460 -12.86 10.59 -18.10
CA MET A 460 -13.41 11.83 -18.64
C MET A 460 -12.54 13.01 -18.17
N PRO A 461 -11.87 13.72 -19.10
CA PRO A 461 -11.04 14.87 -18.76
C PRO A 461 -11.84 15.98 -18.09
N GLU A 462 -11.18 16.76 -17.23
CA GLU A 462 -11.82 17.94 -16.63
C GLU A 462 -12.03 19.06 -17.65
N ALA A 463 -11.17 19.14 -18.66
CA ALA A 463 -11.20 20.15 -19.71
C ALA A 463 -11.47 19.52 -21.09
N THR A 464 -12.50 20.02 -21.76
CA THR A 464 -12.85 19.62 -23.15
C THR A 464 -11.65 19.74 -24.09
N GLY A 465 -11.34 18.68 -24.82
CA GLY A 465 -10.26 18.60 -25.79
C GLY A 465 -8.84 18.56 -25.19
N VAL A 466 -8.70 18.46 -23.86
CA VAL A 466 -7.39 18.42 -23.18
C VAL A 466 -7.36 17.27 -22.17
N LEU A 467 -6.58 16.24 -22.47
CA LEU A 467 -6.25 15.16 -21.53
C LEU A 467 -4.99 15.51 -20.73
N GLN A 468 -5.12 15.70 -19.43
CA GLN A 468 -4.02 15.87 -18.50
C GLN A 468 -3.52 14.52 -17.99
N ILE A 469 -2.21 14.29 -18.12
CA ILE A 469 -1.54 13.14 -17.50
C ILE A 469 -0.82 13.60 -16.24
N LEU A 470 -1.44 13.35 -15.09
CA LEU A 470 -0.95 13.78 -13.77
C LEU A 470 -0.02 12.74 -13.09
N GLY A 471 0.02 11.52 -13.64
CA GLY A 471 0.70 10.35 -13.05
C GLY A 471 2.10 10.09 -13.60
N PRO A 472 2.63 8.88 -13.35
CA PRO A 472 3.84 8.40 -14.01
C PRO A 472 3.71 8.42 -15.55
N LEU A 473 4.83 8.45 -16.26
CA LEU A 473 4.89 8.39 -17.72
C LEU A 473 5.65 7.16 -18.20
N ALA A 474 5.61 6.09 -17.41
CA ALA A 474 6.25 4.81 -17.70
C ALA A 474 5.20 3.76 -18.10
N GLU A 475 5.56 2.89 -19.04
CA GLU A 475 4.72 1.80 -19.58
C GLU A 475 3.34 2.26 -20.08
N LEU A 476 3.29 3.49 -20.59
CA LEU A 476 2.07 4.21 -20.93
C LEU A 476 1.95 4.44 -22.44
N SER A 477 0.81 4.06 -23.02
CA SER A 477 0.43 4.41 -24.39
C SER A 477 -0.80 5.32 -24.36
N VAL A 478 -0.72 6.50 -24.97
CA VAL A 478 -1.81 7.47 -25.02
C VAL A 478 -2.19 7.73 -26.47
N ARG A 479 -3.48 7.67 -26.77
CA ARG A 479 -4.07 8.02 -28.07
C ARG A 479 -5.20 9.02 -27.83
N SER A 480 -5.01 10.24 -28.33
CA SER A 480 -5.98 11.33 -28.25
C SER A 480 -6.10 12.01 -29.62
N ARG A 481 -7.29 12.52 -29.93
CA ARG A 481 -7.56 13.43 -31.06
C ARG A 481 -7.37 14.89 -30.64
N GLY A 482 -7.31 15.16 -29.34
CA GLY A 482 -7.11 16.49 -28.75
C GLY A 482 -5.68 16.75 -28.30
N THR A 483 -5.55 17.60 -27.28
CA THR A 483 -4.27 17.94 -26.66
C THR A 483 -3.98 17.01 -25.50
N VAL A 484 -2.77 16.43 -25.44
CA VAL A 484 -2.24 15.77 -24.25
C VAL A 484 -1.34 16.75 -23.51
N ALA A 485 -1.70 17.09 -22.27
CA ALA A 485 -0.95 18.00 -21.42
C ALA A 485 -0.31 17.25 -20.25
N VAL A 486 0.96 17.51 -19.99
CA VAL A 486 1.70 16.98 -18.85
C VAL A 486 2.13 18.15 -17.99
N PRO A 487 1.46 18.40 -16.86
CA PRO A 487 1.85 19.47 -15.94
C PRO A 487 3.26 19.29 -15.41
N GLY A 488 3.96 20.40 -15.22
CA GLY A 488 5.36 20.40 -14.83
C GLY A 488 5.55 20.18 -13.33
N LYS A 489 6.52 19.34 -12.96
CA LYS A 489 6.98 19.22 -11.57
C LYS A 489 8.17 20.15 -11.31
N PRO A 490 8.35 20.68 -10.08
CA PRO A 490 9.47 21.55 -9.75
C PRO A 490 10.85 20.94 -10.03
N GLN A 491 10.97 19.62 -9.90
CA GLN A 491 12.22 18.87 -10.13
C GLN A 491 12.41 18.46 -11.61
N GLY A 492 11.48 18.81 -12.50
CA GLY A 492 11.44 18.31 -13.87
C GLY A 492 10.53 17.09 -14.03
N THR A 493 10.26 16.74 -15.29
CA THR A 493 9.33 15.66 -15.66
C THR A 493 10.11 14.48 -16.22
N VAL A 494 9.97 13.31 -15.59
CA VAL A 494 10.63 12.07 -16.03
C VAL A 494 9.74 11.35 -17.06
N LEU A 495 10.30 11.08 -18.25
CA LEU A 495 9.66 10.32 -19.32
C LEU A 495 10.15 8.88 -19.34
N GLY A 496 9.21 7.94 -19.48
CA GLY A 496 9.51 6.52 -19.67
C GLY A 496 9.90 5.76 -18.39
N PRO A 497 10.38 4.51 -18.53
CA PRO A 497 10.58 3.83 -19.81
C PRO A 497 9.24 3.50 -20.49
N ASP A 498 9.27 3.32 -21.81
CA ASP A 498 8.16 2.78 -22.60
C ASP A 498 6.91 3.68 -22.65
N LEU A 499 7.13 4.96 -23.00
CA LEU A 499 6.10 5.98 -23.23
C LEU A 499 5.80 6.17 -24.72
N PHE A 500 4.54 6.06 -25.11
CA PHE A 500 4.08 6.28 -26.49
C PHE A 500 2.89 7.23 -26.49
N VAL A 501 3.02 8.40 -27.10
CA VAL A 501 1.95 9.39 -27.15
C VAL A 501 1.61 9.73 -28.59
N HIS A 502 0.34 9.58 -28.95
CA HIS A 502 -0.23 9.97 -30.23
C HIS A 502 -1.34 10.99 -29.96
N ALA A 503 -1.14 12.23 -30.38
CA ALA A 503 -2.11 13.31 -30.13
C ALA A 503 -2.12 14.37 -31.24
N ALA A 504 -3.16 15.20 -31.31
CA ALA A 504 -3.11 16.38 -32.18
C ALA A 504 -2.03 17.35 -31.68
N ALA A 505 -2.03 17.61 -30.38
CA ALA A 505 -1.03 18.44 -29.72
C ALA A 505 -0.48 17.78 -28.44
N VAL A 506 0.79 18.01 -28.13
CA VAL A 506 1.39 17.59 -26.86
C VAL A 506 2.09 18.76 -26.18
N ARG A 507 1.80 18.97 -24.89
CA ARG A 507 2.42 20.02 -24.08
C ARG A 507 3.05 19.43 -22.82
N PHE A 508 4.36 19.55 -22.69
CA PHE A 508 5.08 19.31 -21.45
C PHE A 508 5.39 20.64 -20.78
N GLU A 509 4.91 20.81 -19.55
CA GLU A 509 5.20 21.97 -18.72
C GLU A 509 6.37 21.69 -17.76
N GLY A 510 6.92 22.74 -17.16
CA GLY A 510 8.00 22.65 -16.18
C GLY A 510 9.38 23.04 -16.71
N PRO A 511 10.40 22.99 -15.84
CA PRO A 511 11.71 23.55 -16.13
C PRO A 511 12.58 22.63 -17.01
N ALA A 512 12.42 21.31 -16.93
CA ALA A 512 13.25 20.35 -17.65
C ALA A 512 12.56 18.99 -17.85
N LEU A 513 13.03 18.25 -18.87
CA LEU A 513 12.72 16.82 -19.05
C LEU A 513 13.89 15.95 -18.60
N GLU A 514 13.55 14.81 -18.01
CA GLU A 514 14.45 13.72 -17.66
C GLU A 514 13.95 12.42 -18.28
N PHE A 515 14.83 11.43 -18.43
CA PHE A 515 14.51 10.17 -19.10
C PHE A 515 14.91 9.01 -18.22
N ALA A 516 13.95 8.14 -17.92
CA ALA A 516 14.23 6.92 -17.17
C ALA A 516 15.05 5.95 -18.04
N ARG A 517 15.97 5.23 -17.42
CA ARG A 517 16.79 4.22 -18.10
C ARG A 517 16.09 2.86 -18.05
N ARG A 518 16.06 2.12 -19.16
CA ARG A 518 15.69 0.70 -19.15
C ARG A 518 16.67 -0.09 -18.29
N SER A 519 16.18 -1.14 -17.64
CA SER A 519 17.05 -2.05 -16.87
C SER A 519 17.96 -2.86 -17.80
N GLU A 520 19.12 -3.32 -17.29
CA GLU A 520 20.04 -4.19 -18.06
C GLU A 520 19.41 -5.52 -18.49
N ALA A 521 18.36 -5.98 -17.81
CA ALA A 521 17.63 -7.20 -18.14
C ALA A 521 16.74 -7.02 -19.38
N GLU A 522 16.11 -5.85 -19.53
CA GLU A 522 15.26 -5.51 -20.69
C GLU A 522 16.07 -5.28 -21.96
N THR A 523 17.28 -4.73 -21.83
CA THR A 523 18.21 -4.53 -22.95
C THR A 523 18.77 -5.85 -23.50
N ARG A 524 18.91 -6.89 -22.67
CA ARG A 524 19.34 -8.24 -23.13
C ARG A 524 18.25 -8.97 -23.94
N GLY A 525 16.99 -8.55 -23.85
CA GLY A 525 15.85 -9.12 -24.57
C GLY A 525 15.73 -8.71 -26.05
N GLY A 526 16.62 -7.84 -26.54
CA GLY A 526 16.60 -7.33 -27.93
C GLY A 526 15.76 -6.07 -28.14
N ASP A 527 15.31 -5.41 -27.07
CA ASP A 527 14.49 -4.21 -27.14
C ASP A 527 15.35 -2.95 -27.28
N ASN A 528 15.80 -2.67 -28.51
CA ASN A 528 16.52 -1.43 -28.85
C ASN A 528 15.58 -0.33 -29.36
N ASP A 529 14.25 -0.48 -29.23
CA ASP A 529 13.28 0.51 -29.78
C ASP A 529 13.27 1.76 -28.92
N ALA A 530 12.96 2.92 -29.51
CA ALA A 530 12.79 4.15 -28.76
C ALA A 530 11.86 3.88 -27.57
N SER A 531 12.38 4.14 -26.38
CA SER A 531 11.66 3.96 -25.13
C SER A 531 10.64 5.07 -24.94
N VAL A 532 10.83 6.20 -25.61
CA VAL A 532 9.88 7.31 -25.64
C VAL A 532 9.61 7.69 -27.09
N VAL A 533 8.35 7.64 -27.51
CA VAL A 533 7.89 8.11 -28.83
C VAL A 533 6.77 9.11 -28.61
N ILE A 534 6.94 10.30 -29.19
CA ILE A 534 5.91 11.35 -29.20
C ILE A 534 5.58 11.68 -30.64
N GLU A 535 4.35 11.39 -31.03
CA GLU A 535 3.80 11.61 -32.37
C GLU A 535 2.69 12.67 -32.30
N VAL A 536 2.91 13.78 -33.00
CA VAL A 536 1.95 14.89 -33.06
C VAL A 536 1.68 15.31 -34.49
N TYR A 537 0.48 15.86 -34.73
CA TYR A 537 0.06 16.32 -36.06
C TYR A 537 -0.12 17.85 -36.14
N GLU A 538 -0.32 18.54 -35.01
CA GLU A 538 -0.52 19.99 -34.97
C GLU A 538 0.59 20.74 -34.24
N SER A 539 0.86 20.42 -32.96
CA SER A 539 1.86 21.16 -32.16
C SER A 539 2.55 20.32 -31.09
N LEU A 540 3.80 20.68 -30.78
CA LEU A 540 4.60 20.06 -29.72
C LEU A 540 5.31 21.15 -28.92
N GLN A 541 5.03 21.20 -27.62
CA GLN A 541 5.71 22.08 -26.67
C GLN A 541 6.52 21.23 -25.69
N LEU A 542 7.84 21.48 -25.68
CA LEU A 542 8.81 20.83 -24.79
C LEU A 542 9.52 21.90 -23.94
N PRO A 543 9.91 21.59 -22.69
CA PRO A 543 10.82 22.42 -21.91
C PRO A 543 12.09 22.76 -22.67
N PRO A 544 12.72 23.93 -22.42
CA PRO A 544 13.91 24.35 -23.16
C PRO A 544 15.18 23.55 -22.79
N THR A 545 15.14 22.81 -21.68
CA THR A 545 16.32 22.12 -21.11
C THR A 545 16.00 20.68 -20.73
N SER A 546 17.06 19.86 -20.65
CA SER A 546 17.05 18.50 -20.09
C SER A 546 18.24 18.34 -19.15
N THR A 547 18.05 17.66 -18.02
CA THR A 547 19.14 17.36 -17.07
C THR A 547 20.16 16.43 -17.71
N GLN A 548 19.69 15.42 -18.45
CA GLN A 548 20.51 14.49 -19.22
C GLN A 548 19.77 14.09 -20.50
N LEU A 549 20.41 14.32 -21.64
CA LEU A 549 19.89 13.91 -22.94
C LEU A 549 19.90 12.38 -23.09
N PRO A 550 18.82 11.76 -23.58
CA PRO A 550 18.78 10.33 -23.84
C PRO A 550 19.59 9.99 -25.10
N PRO A 551 20.04 8.74 -25.26
CA PRO A 551 20.58 8.27 -26.54
C PRO A 551 19.62 8.56 -27.70
N ALA A 552 20.14 8.84 -28.89
CA ALA A 552 19.31 9.10 -30.08
C ALA A 552 18.40 7.92 -30.45
N SER A 553 18.72 6.70 -29.98
CA SER A 553 17.90 5.50 -30.15
C SER A 553 16.69 5.44 -29.22
N ASP A 554 16.67 6.24 -28.14
CA ASP A 554 15.76 6.05 -27.01
C ASP A 554 14.59 7.04 -27.03
N LEU A 555 14.72 8.15 -27.77
CA LEU A 555 13.68 9.17 -27.95
C LEU A 555 13.42 9.41 -29.45
N GLU A 556 12.15 9.37 -29.84
CA GLU A 556 11.70 9.69 -31.18
C GLU A 556 10.59 10.76 -31.14
N LEU A 557 10.82 11.88 -31.82
CA LEU A 557 9.84 12.96 -31.98
C LEU A 557 9.32 12.96 -33.42
N ARG A 558 8.15 12.36 -33.64
CA ARG A 558 7.48 12.34 -34.94
C ARG A 558 6.61 13.57 -35.07
N VAL A 559 7.11 14.55 -35.81
CA VAL A 559 6.42 15.83 -36.00
C VAL A 559 6.41 16.21 -37.47
N PRO A 560 5.41 16.99 -37.94
CA PRO A 560 5.35 17.41 -39.32
C PRO A 560 6.59 18.24 -39.71
N ALA A 561 6.98 18.18 -40.98
CA ALA A 561 8.17 18.87 -41.48
C ALA A 561 8.15 20.39 -41.22
N GLN A 562 6.96 20.99 -41.24
CA GLN A 562 6.74 22.42 -40.98
C GLN A 562 6.90 22.82 -39.50
N LEU A 563 6.79 21.89 -38.56
CA LEU A 563 6.88 22.19 -37.13
C LEU A 563 8.34 22.42 -36.76
N LYS A 564 8.68 23.56 -36.14
CA LYS A 564 10.06 23.85 -35.74
C LYS A 564 10.36 23.27 -34.35
N LEU A 565 11.44 22.49 -34.25
CA LEU A 565 11.96 22.02 -32.96
C LEU A 565 13.16 22.89 -32.55
N GLY A 566 13.16 23.35 -31.30
CA GLY A 566 14.31 24.06 -30.72
C GLY A 566 15.44 23.12 -30.35
N HIS A 567 16.63 23.67 -30.06
CA HIS A 567 17.69 22.92 -29.38
C HIS A 567 17.25 22.57 -27.95
N PRO A 568 17.53 21.36 -27.43
CA PRO A 568 18.27 20.24 -28.06
C PRO A 568 17.41 19.27 -28.88
N TRP A 569 16.11 19.51 -28.98
CA TRP A 569 15.11 18.54 -29.45
C TRP A 569 15.16 18.22 -30.94
N TYR A 570 15.72 19.10 -31.78
CA TYR A 570 15.78 18.87 -33.23
C TYR A 570 16.56 17.59 -33.61
N GLU A 571 17.47 17.11 -32.76
CA GLU A 571 18.28 15.91 -33.00
C GLU A 571 17.47 14.60 -32.91
N TYR A 572 16.31 14.65 -32.24
CA TYR A 572 15.42 13.50 -32.03
C TYR A 572 14.26 13.46 -33.02
N ARG A 573 14.26 14.34 -34.03
CA ARG A 573 13.23 14.35 -35.06
C ARG A 573 13.25 13.04 -35.85
N ALA A 574 12.07 12.44 -36.02
CA ALA A 574 11.79 11.47 -37.05
C ALA A 574 10.73 12.03 -38.03
N GLU A 575 10.75 11.56 -39.28
CA GLU A 575 9.76 11.95 -40.27
C GLU A 575 8.37 11.43 -39.87
N SER A 576 7.46 12.33 -39.52
CA SER A 576 6.03 12.04 -39.48
C SER A 576 5.53 12.08 -40.93
N GLU A 577 5.31 10.92 -41.53
CA GLU A 577 4.55 10.86 -42.77
C GLU A 577 3.07 11.07 -42.43
N PRO A 578 2.36 11.98 -43.13
CA PRO A 578 0.92 12.08 -43.00
C PRO A 578 0.29 10.70 -43.18
N VAL A 579 -0.62 10.32 -42.29
CA VAL A 579 -1.31 9.01 -42.33
C VAL A 579 -1.94 8.77 -43.70
N ASP A 580 -2.27 9.79 -44.49
CA ASP A 580 -2.87 9.64 -45.82
C ASP A 580 -1.87 9.52 -47.00
N GLU A 581 -0.55 9.69 -46.80
CA GLU A 581 0.41 9.77 -47.92
C GLU A 581 1.47 8.64 -47.97
N ALA A 582 1.62 7.83 -46.93
CA ALA A 582 2.54 6.69 -46.95
C ALA A 582 1.99 5.54 -47.83
N SER A 583 2.83 4.94 -48.69
CA SER A 583 2.41 3.77 -49.47
C SER A 583 1.99 2.63 -48.51
N PRO A 584 0.85 1.95 -48.73
CA PRO A 584 0.37 0.87 -47.86
C PRO A 584 1.45 -0.15 -47.47
N ASP A 585 2.31 -0.48 -48.42
CA ASP A 585 3.43 -1.42 -48.29
C ASP A 585 4.40 -1.03 -47.15
N GLN A 586 4.69 0.25 -46.96
CA GLN A 586 5.61 0.69 -45.91
C GLN A 586 4.97 0.64 -44.52
N LYS A 587 3.66 0.90 -44.41
CA LYS A 587 2.93 0.80 -43.13
C LYS A 587 2.82 -0.65 -42.66
N VAL A 588 2.53 -1.57 -43.58
CA VAL A 588 2.46 -3.01 -43.29
C VAL A 588 3.82 -3.52 -42.83
N ILE A 589 4.90 -3.14 -43.50
CA ILE A 589 6.27 -3.50 -43.08
C ILE A 589 6.57 -2.94 -41.67
N ARG A 590 6.26 -1.68 -41.38
CA ARG A 590 6.44 -1.08 -40.03
C ARG A 590 5.63 -1.81 -38.97
N PHE A 591 4.37 -2.17 -39.25
CA PHE A 591 3.52 -2.96 -38.37
C PHE A 591 4.15 -4.33 -38.06
N LEU A 592 4.62 -5.06 -39.08
CA LEU A 592 5.28 -6.35 -38.89
C LEU A 592 6.62 -6.23 -38.15
N ASN A 593 7.42 -5.20 -38.44
CA ASN A 593 8.65 -4.91 -37.71
C ASN A 593 8.37 -4.72 -36.21
N LYS A 594 7.30 -4.00 -35.86
CA LYS A 594 6.88 -3.81 -34.46
C LYS A 594 6.44 -5.12 -33.82
N LEU A 595 5.68 -5.97 -34.52
CA LEU A 595 5.34 -7.31 -34.01
C LEU A 595 6.59 -8.15 -33.70
N MET A 596 7.58 -8.17 -34.61
CA MET A 596 8.82 -8.94 -34.42
C MET A 596 9.65 -8.43 -33.24
N ASN A 597 9.67 -7.10 -33.04
CA ASN A 597 10.43 -6.45 -31.97
C ASN A 597 9.78 -6.64 -30.59
N LEU A 598 8.44 -6.57 -30.50
CA LEU A 598 7.74 -6.57 -29.22
C LEU A 598 7.46 -7.97 -28.66
N THR A 599 7.48 -9.01 -29.52
CA THR A 599 7.21 -10.39 -29.10
C THR A 599 8.40 -10.99 -28.33
N ARG A 600 8.17 -11.37 -27.06
CA ARG A 600 9.19 -11.94 -26.16
C ARG A 600 8.89 -13.40 -25.81
N ASN A 601 9.91 -14.22 -25.51
CA ASN A 601 9.72 -15.61 -25.11
C ASN A 601 8.89 -15.71 -23.82
N HIS A 602 7.84 -16.54 -23.82
CA HIS A 602 7.04 -16.83 -22.64
C HIS A 602 7.23 -18.28 -22.17
N GLY A 603 7.19 -18.48 -20.85
CA GLY A 603 7.37 -19.78 -20.20
C GLY A 603 6.44 -20.90 -20.72
N HIS A 604 6.94 -22.13 -20.57
CA HIS A 604 6.40 -23.47 -20.89
C HIS A 604 5.97 -23.81 -22.33
N SER A 605 5.43 -22.91 -23.15
CA SER A 605 5.09 -23.24 -24.56
C SER A 605 6.19 -22.96 -25.59
N GLY A 606 7.17 -22.11 -25.23
CA GLY A 606 8.24 -21.68 -26.14
C GLY A 606 7.83 -20.60 -27.15
N GLU A 607 6.56 -20.22 -27.19
CA GLU A 607 6.04 -19.19 -28.10
C GLU A 607 6.34 -17.78 -27.61
N ARG A 608 6.52 -16.84 -28.55
CA ARG A 608 6.75 -15.43 -28.25
C ARG A 608 5.46 -14.63 -28.30
N GLY A 609 5.26 -13.68 -27.39
CA GLY A 609 4.02 -12.92 -27.32
C GLY A 609 4.16 -11.50 -26.78
N VAL A 610 3.14 -10.68 -27.07
CA VAL A 610 3.01 -9.26 -26.71
C VAL A 610 1.55 -8.93 -26.35
N PHE A 611 1.33 -7.96 -25.46
CA PHE A 611 -0.03 -7.43 -25.22
C PHE A 611 -0.58 -6.72 -26.45
N ILE A 612 -1.87 -6.92 -26.73
CA ILE A 612 -2.55 -6.27 -27.86
C ILE A 612 -2.43 -4.75 -27.76
N LYS A 613 -2.79 -4.15 -26.61
CA LYS A 613 -2.73 -2.68 -26.42
C LYS A 613 -1.30 -2.13 -26.49
N LYS A 614 -0.30 -2.86 -25.98
CA LYS A 614 1.12 -2.52 -26.14
C LYS A 614 1.56 -2.57 -27.60
N PHE A 615 1.08 -3.54 -28.37
CA PHE A 615 1.37 -3.61 -29.81
C PHE A 615 0.66 -2.49 -30.56
N GLU A 616 -0.63 -2.30 -30.31
CA GLU A 616 -1.48 -1.28 -30.90
C GLU A 616 -0.90 0.13 -30.71
N GLY A 617 -0.50 0.49 -29.48
CA GLY A 617 0.06 1.80 -29.17
C GLY A 617 1.41 2.11 -29.84
N ARG A 618 2.14 1.09 -30.30
CA ARG A 618 3.53 1.21 -30.81
C ARG A 618 3.65 1.12 -32.33
N GLN A 619 2.54 0.98 -33.03
CA GLN A 619 2.49 0.72 -34.47
C GLN A 619 1.71 1.84 -35.22
N PRO A 620 1.87 1.98 -36.55
CA PRO A 620 1.42 3.16 -37.28
C PRO A 620 -0.06 3.14 -37.74
N PHE A 621 -0.78 2.04 -37.59
CA PHE A 621 -2.18 1.89 -37.99
C PHE A 621 -3.15 2.56 -37.01
N THR A 622 -4.25 3.07 -37.58
CA THR A 622 -5.46 3.43 -36.84
C THR A 622 -6.01 2.21 -36.09
N PRO A 623 -6.83 2.38 -35.03
CA PRO A 623 -7.44 1.24 -34.33
C PRO A 623 -8.19 0.28 -35.27
N THR A 624 -8.89 0.84 -36.27
CA THR A 624 -9.61 0.05 -37.28
C THR A 624 -8.65 -0.76 -38.15
N ASP A 625 -7.63 -0.10 -38.72
CA ASP A 625 -6.64 -0.77 -39.57
C ASP A 625 -5.81 -1.80 -38.79
N PHE A 626 -5.49 -1.51 -37.53
CA PHE A 626 -4.81 -2.42 -36.63
C PHE A 626 -5.62 -3.71 -36.43
N THR A 627 -6.92 -3.58 -36.15
CA THR A 627 -7.82 -4.72 -35.96
C THR A 627 -7.91 -5.57 -37.23
N VAL A 628 -8.00 -4.92 -38.39
CA VAL A 628 -8.03 -5.57 -39.70
C VAL A 628 -6.72 -6.32 -39.98
N ALA A 629 -5.57 -5.67 -39.75
CA ALA A 629 -4.25 -6.27 -39.94
C ALA A 629 -4.00 -7.44 -38.97
N LEU A 630 -4.42 -7.31 -37.72
CA LEU A 630 -4.31 -8.38 -36.73
C LEU A 630 -5.17 -9.60 -37.10
N THR A 631 -6.38 -9.36 -37.63
CA THR A 631 -7.26 -10.43 -38.14
C THR A 631 -6.64 -11.13 -39.35
N ALA A 632 -6.00 -10.38 -40.25
CA ALA A 632 -5.27 -10.96 -41.38
C ALA A 632 -4.13 -11.89 -40.93
N LEU A 633 -3.39 -11.53 -39.87
CA LEU A 633 -2.36 -12.39 -39.28
C LEU A 633 -2.93 -13.67 -38.67
N VAL A 634 -4.10 -13.60 -38.03
CA VAL A 634 -4.80 -14.78 -37.48
C VAL A 634 -5.27 -15.70 -38.59
N ASP A 635 -5.92 -15.15 -39.62
CA ASP A 635 -6.41 -15.90 -40.78
C ASP A 635 -5.28 -16.56 -41.58
N ALA A 636 -4.14 -15.89 -41.69
CA ALA A 636 -2.92 -16.42 -42.30
C ALA A 636 -2.20 -17.45 -41.40
N ASN A 637 -2.76 -17.80 -40.23
CA ASN A 637 -2.19 -18.74 -39.28
C ASN A 637 -0.78 -18.33 -38.80
N VAL A 638 -0.47 -17.02 -38.77
CA VAL A 638 0.83 -16.47 -38.32
C VAL A 638 0.86 -16.33 -36.81
N VAL A 639 -0.23 -15.77 -36.27
CA VAL A 639 -0.39 -15.49 -34.86
C VAL A 639 -1.63 -16.17 -34.31
N ARG A 640 -1.69 -16.31 -33.00
CA ARG A 640 -2.91 -16.62 -32.26
C ARG A 640 -3.14 -15.54 -31.20
N ILE A 641 -4.41 -15.26 -30.93
CA ILE A 641 -4.81 -14.36 -29.87
C ILE A 641 -5.31 -15.19 -28.70
N GLU A 642 -4.80 -14.91 -27.51
CA GLU A 642 -5.26 -15.52 -26.27
C GLU A 642 -5.13 -14.50 -25.13
N ASN A 643 -6.23 -14.25 -24.40
CA ASN A 643 -6.28 -13.40 -23.20
C ASN A 643 -5.58 -12.03 -23.40
N ASP A 644 -6.01 -11.22 -24.37
CA ASP A 644 -5.43 -9.90 -24.70
C ASP A 644 -3.93 -9.89 -25.07
N MET A 645 -3.39 -11.07 -25.41
CA MET A 645 -2.05 -11.22 -25.96
C MET A 645 -2.07 -11.78 -27.37
N VAL A 646 -1.13 -11.31 -28.19
CA VAL A 646 -0.81 -11.86 -29.51
C VAL A 646 0.42 -12.73 -29.37
N PHE A 647 0.33 -14.00 -29.76
CA PHE A 647 1.44 -14.94 -29.78
C PHE A 647 1.83 -15.29 -31.22
N LEU A 648 3.12 -15.19 -31.54
CA LEU A 648 3.69 -15.74 -32.76
C LEU A 648 3.71 -17.26 -32.63
N LYS A 649 3.10 -17.96 -33.60
CA LYS A 649 3.05 -19.43 -33.58
C LYS A 649 4.45 -20.03 -33.78
N MET A 650 4.72 -21.17 -33.15
CA MET A 650 6.01 -21.88 -33.27
C MET A 650 6.43 -22.16 -34.72
N GLU A 651 5.47 -22.42 -35.61
CA GLU A 651 5.69 -22.65 -37.05
C GLU A 651 6.31 -21.44 -37.76
N TRP A 652 6.13 -20.25 -37.20
CA TRP A 652 6.64 -18.99 -37.73
C TRP A 652 7.95 -18.51 -37.08
N GLU A 653 8.41 -19.17 -36.01
CA GLU A 653 9.69 -18.86 -35.37
C GLU A 653 10.89 -18.98 -36.34
N PRO A 654 10.96 -19.96 -37.27
CA PRO A 654 12.01 -20.03 -38.28
C PRO A 654 12.02 -18.86 -39.27
N TYR A 655 10.91 -18.12 -39.43
CA TYR A 655 10.77 -16.96 -40.32
C TYR A 655 10.87 -15.63 -39.59
N ARG A 656 11.22 -15.64 -38.29
CA ARG A 656 11.48 -14.41 -37.54
C ARG A 656 12.71 -13.69 -38.12
N TYR A 657 12.64 -12.37 -38.13
CA TYR A 657 13.69 -11.48 -38.62
C TYR A 657 13.82 -10.27 -37.69
N ASN A 658 14.89 -9.49 -37.85
CA ASN A 658 15.08 -8.24 -37.12
C ASN A 658 14.44 -7.08 -37.89
N GLY A 659 13.46 -6.41 -37.27
CA GLY A 659 12.73 -5.29 -37.88
C GLY A 659 13.52 -3.98 -38.04
N LYS A 660 14.82 -3.96 -37.73
CA LYS A 660 15.71 -2.77 -37.76
C LYS A 660 16.83 -2.83 -38.79
N ALA A 661 16.91 -3.91 -39.57
CA ALA A 661 17.94 -4.09 -40.59
C ALA A 661 19.39 -3.97 -40.05
N LEU A 662 19.65 -4.44 -38.81
CA LEU A 662 20.99 -4.43 -38.23
C LEU A 662 21.95 -5.35 -39.00
N GLN A 663 23.19 -4.88 -39.19
CA GLN A 663 24.21 -5.62 -39.94
C GLN A 663 24.56 -6.96 -39.25
N GLY A 664 24.49 -8.06 -40.00
CA GLY A 664 24.76 -9.41 -39.50
C GLY A 664 23.56 -10.13 -38.87
N GLN A 665 22.38 -9.50 -38.84
CA GLN A 665 21.13 -10.15 -38.44
C GLN A 665 20.20 -10.38 -39.65
N ARG A 666 19.37 -11.42 -39.56
CA ARG A 666 18.40 -11.77 -40.61
C ARG A 666 17.38 -10.64 -40.81
N GLN A 667 17.16 -10.25 -42.06
CA GLN A 667 16.24 -9.18 -42.46
C GLN A 667 14.96 -9.74 -43.10
N LEU A 668 13.95 -8.89 -43.27
CA LEU A 668 12.69 -9.26 -43.94
C LEU A 668 12.94 -9.81 -45.35
N THR A 669 13.92 -9.27 -46.08
CA THR A 669 14.31 -9.72 -47.42
C THR A 669 14.74 -11.19 -47.45
N ASP A 670 15.27 -11.72 -46.35
CA ASP A 670 15.76 -13.10 -46.25
C ASP A 670 14.62 -14.11 -46.04
N VAL A 671 13.42 -13.64 -45.69
CA VAL A 671 12.23 -14.44 -45.37
C VAL A 671 11.01 -13.99 -46.16
N LEU A 672 11.22 -13.24 -47.25
CA LEU A 672 10.17 -12.63 -48.05
C LEU A 672 9.27 -13.68 -48.71
N ASP A 673 9.79 -14.88 -49.01
CA ASP A 673 8.98 -15.97 -49.57
C ASP A 673 7.84 -16.42 -48.62
N ALA A 674 8.10 -16.37 -47.30
CA ALA A 674 7.11 -16.69 -46.28
C ALA A 674 6.22 -15.49 -45.96
N TRP A 675 6.80 -14.29 -45.82
CA TRP A 675 6.08 -13.08 -45.40
C TRP A 675 5.34 -12.35 -46.53
N GLY A 676 5.76 -12.52 -47.79
CA GLY A 676 5.18 -11.84 -48.96
C GLY A 676 3.66 -12.04 -49.11
N PRO A 677 3.14 -13.28 -49.04
CA PRO A 677 1.69 -13.52 -49.08
C PRO A 677 0.93 -12.88 -47.91
N VAL A 678 1.55 -12.84 -46.71
CA VAL A 678 0.96 -12.21 -45.53
C VAL A 678 0.90 -10.70 -45.68
N ILE A 679 1.98 -10.09 -46.17
CA ILE A 679 2.06 -8.64 -46.46
C ILE A 679 0.96 -8.25 -47.44
N GLN A 680 0.84 -8.96 -48.57
CA GLN A 680 -0.21 -8.70 -49.57
C GLN A 680 -1.62 -8.84 -48.98
N SER A 681 -1.84 -9.82 -48.11
CA SER A 681 -3.14 -10.02 -47.46
C SER A 681 -3.51 -8.88 -46.54
N ILE A 682 -2.55 -8.37 -45.75
CA ILE A 682 -2.77 -7.19 -44.89
C ILE A 682 -3.01 -5.96 -45.75
N GLU A 683 -2.20 -5.72 -46.79
CA GLU A 683 -2.32 -4.57 -47.70
C GLU A 683 -3.71 -4.49 -48.35
N GLN A 684 -4.22 -5.61 -48.88
CA GLN A 684 -5.55 -5.70 -49.50
C GLN A 684 -6.65 -5.33 -48.50
N ARG A 685 -6.60 -5.92 -47.30
CA ARG A 685 -7.65 -5.73 -46.29
C ARG A 685 -7.64 -4.32 -45.69
N VAL A 686 -6.47 -3.75 -45.42
CA VAL A 686 -6.33 -2.39 -44.86
C VAL A 686 -6.65 -1.33 -45.91
N SER A 687 -6.24 -1.53 -47.17
CA SER A 687 -6.50 -0.57 -48.25
C SER A 687 -7.93 -0.65 -48.82
N GLY A 688 -8.74 -1.61 -48.36
CA GLY A 688 -10.09 -1.87 -48.87
C GLY A 688 -10.13 -2.28 -50.35
N ARG A 689 -9.07 -2.92 -50.86
CA ARG A 689 -8.92 -3.34 -52.27
C ARG A 689 -8.99 -4.85 -52.45
#